data_AF-A0A1V5LWI2-F1
#
_entry.id   AF-A0A1V5LWI2-F1
#
_cell.length_a   1.000
_cell.length_b   1.000
_cell.length_c   1.000
_cell.angle_alpha   90.00
_cell.angle_beta   90.00
_cell.angle_gamma   90.00
#
_symmetry.space_group_name_H-M   'P 1'
#
loop_
_entity.id
_entity.type
_entity.pdbx_description
1 polymer ?
#
loop_
_entity_poly.entity_id
_entity_poly.type
_entity_poly.pdbx_seq_one_letter_code
_entity_poly.pdbx_strand_id
1 'polypeptide(L)'
;MAGRRHSSYTGEHTVSVTTPTTQTEAHVTPSREQRGLTLRSFVVAIFALLLLSIWVEYNERFCFYGGPLTENAPPIGAVGVVLILVVISSLLYLLRRPLRLATAELIFIFAALLVAAPLCTQGMWTRIFGLMASIPHNEDFKSYESLPPMLWPHGGNMAPGPFNGEATLEPFAQKGSGTLTWTSEPWPHKTKTQACPSLINTQPTDRTWLELRLDKMVGTRTLLVPGENFLFSCLVKTDGGLKPGSSYFVTMQADNNAEHTVILSSAPTNPSFALRQGFQRIGKCPVQIPVTLDEALILRIGLIGPGKLTVQDVQFFNSQAVEGVYTGVKVRRASKYEELGPGERDFTLRRPDNLFSFAGLAYVVQGYIPMQQWVMPMFAWTLIIGALFLGFMGFNVLMRRQWVDSERFTFPMNILPRQLFAEETDNKGRPYLAIFRNKVMWMGFGFMMVIAIIKGLHFYFPEVPAPSWSNMWSGAIRLETYVTNPLMKAYFGDTSISLVFSLFAIALLVETDILFSIWATFLLFKLTGLFGKAFNWNKFVGYPWEWTQAIGAFIGYAIVALVAARRHLARIWAHLTGREPLDDSGEIVSYRTAVLMILGSLALIIGWGVWTRMGWIASLLFFSFMLVIGFTSSKVRAEAGMPFGYWVPYWSMSFVAAIGGMAVFGTTGMLVATIASGFMCVACFFFIAPVQVEMMELGRHFKVRAKDIGHGLWLGLLGGIFLGGFGLLCWAYGFGADNLATIWPYGQNWYFNPYRNAEMAIDRAFIADPTNLLTPATEPLNVVRNVEAKGVAIGVGVTGLLALLRSLFMWFPLHPLGYVLATSYFARTVWFTCFVAWAVRVIVLRIGGAHSIRKGLIPFCVGMFLACVTSMILFDIIGLYLRTLGITALYSQIP
;
A
#
# COMPACT_ATOMS: atom_id res chain seq x y z
N MET A 1 -25.79 43.68 72.09
CA MET A 1 -25.00 42.60 71.48
C MET A 1 -24.09 43.22 70.42
N ALA A 2 -22.77 43.00 70.56
CA ALA A 2 -21.60 43.26 69.68
C ALA A 2 -21.74 44.28 68.52
N GLY A 3 -20.94 45.34 68.31
CA GLY A 3 -19.58 45.74 68.68
C GLY A 3 -18.97 46.42 67.43
N ARG A 4 -18.95 47.78 67.32
CA ARG A 4 -17.77 48.70 67.36
C ARG A 4 -16.54 48.22 66.54
N ARG A 5 -15.81 49.01 65.72
CA ARG A 5 -15.59 50.48 65.61
C ARG A 5 -14.65 50.83 64.43
N HIS A 6 -14.81 52.05 63.85
CA HIS A 6 -13.80 53.07 63.41
C HIS A 6 -12.71 52.72 62.36
N SER A 7 -12.11 53.60 61.53
CA SER A 7 -12.03 55.08 61.33
C SER A 7 -11.08 55.33 60.12
N SER A 8 -11.39 56.24 59.16
CA SER A 8 -10.69 57.52 58.83
C SER A 8 -9.67 57.58 57.67
N TYR A 9 -9.91 58.55 56.76
CA TYR A 9 -9.02 59.62 56.22
C TYR A 9 -7.76 59.36 55.33
N THR A 10 -7.83 59.98 54.14
CA THR A 10 -6.85 60.84 53.39
C THR A 10 -5.56 60.33 52.72
N GLY A 11 -5.29 60.91 51.53
CA GLY A 11 -3.96 61.18 50.95
C GLY A 11 -3.70 60.54 49.57
N GLU A 12 -4.09 61.19 48.47
CA GLU A 12 -3.19 61.89 47.51
C GLU A 12 -2.05 61.05 46.90
N HIS A 13 -2.06 60.90 45.56
CA HIS A 13 -0.99 61.37 44.67
C HIS A 13 -1.42 61.20 43.20
N THR A 14 -1.75 62.34 42.58
CA THR A 14 -1.74 62.57 41.13
C THR A 14 -0.30 62.67 40.64
N VAL A 15 0.07 61.87 39.63
CA VAL A 15 1.17 62.20 38.71
C VAL A 15 0.64 62.04 37.29
N SER A 16 0.70 63.15 36.57
CA SER A 16 0.33 63.33 35.18
C SER A 16 1.15 62.43 34.25
N VAL A 17 0.47 61.77 33.31
CA VAL A 17 1.10 61.30 32.06
C VAL A 17 0.19 61.70 30.91
N THR A 18 0.66 62.73 30.21
CA THR A 18 0.40 63.12 28.82
C THR A 18 -0.32 62.08 27.96
N THR A 19 -1.46 62.49 27.41
CA THR A 19 -2.08 61.91 26.21
C THR A 19 -1.15 62.03 25.00
N PRO A 20 -0.88 60.92 24.27
CA PRO A 20 -0.57 60.99 22.86
C PRO A 20 -1.76 60.39 22.09
N THR A 21 -2.39 61.24 21.28
CA THR A 21 -2.87 60.96 19.93
C THR A 21 -3.41 59.54 19.68
N THR A 22 -4.72 59.47 19.51
CA THR A 22 -5.45 58.50 18.70
C THR A 22 -4.61 58.00 17.51
N GLN A 23 -3.95 56.85 17.71
CA GLN A 23 -3.54 56.01 16.60
C GLN A 23 -4.83 55.49 15.99
N THR A 24 -5.13 56.01 14.80
CA THR A 24 -6.07 55.45 13.84
C THR A 24 -5.90 53.93 13.87
N GLU A 25 -6.94 53.22 14.31
CA GLU A 25 -7.03 51.77 14.18
C GLU A 25 -6.72 51.44 12.73
N ALA A 26 -5.50 50.98 12.47
CA ALA A 26 -5.16 50.38 11.20
C ALA A 26 -6.11 49.19 11.09
N HIS A 27 -7.14 49.32 10.26
CA HIS A 27 -7.92 48.20 9.76
C HIS A 27 -6.93 47.11 9.37
N VAL A 28 -6.81 46.08 10.21
CA VAL A 28 -6.09 44.86 9.88
C VAL A 28 -6.93 44.22 8.79
N THR A 29 -6.67 44.58 7.54
CA THR A 29 -7.21 43.88 6.38
C THR A 29 -6.95 42.40 6.61
N PRO A 30 -7.98 41.53 6.59
CA PRO A 30 -7.77 40.11 6.74
C PRO A 30 -6.76 39.67 5.68
N SER A 31 -5.62 39.14 6.12
CA SER A 31 -4.56 38.71 5.23
C SER A 31 -5.15 37.73 4.21
N ARG A 32 -5.19 38.14 2.94
CA ARG A 32 -5.84 37.42 1.85
C ARG A 32 -5.25 36.01 1.72
N GLU A 33 -6.11 34.98 1.67
CA GLU A 33 -5.68 33.62 1.38
C GLU A 33 -4.90 33.56 0.06
N GLN A 34 -3.82 32.77 0.07
CA GLN A 34 -2.97 32.56 -1.10
C GLN A 34 -3.48 31.39 -1.93
N ARG A 35 -3.55 31.57 -3.25
CA ARG A 35 -3.88 30.49 -4.19
C ARG A 35 -2.66 29.58 -4.37
N GLY A 36 -2.83 28.29 -4.07
CA GLY A 36 -1.83 27.25 -4.33
C GLY A 36 -2.03 26.56 -5.68
N LEU A 37 -3.28 26.44 -6.13
CA LEU A 37 -3.60 25.88 -7.44
C LEU A 37 -3.60 26.98 -8.51
N THR A 38 -2.66 26.89 -9.42
CA THR A 38 -2.53 27.71 -10.63
C THR A 38 -2.23 26.79 -11.81
N LEU A 39 -2.42 27.24 -13.05
CA LEU A 39 -2.07 26.43 -14.23
C LEU A 39 -0.58 26.01 -14.19
N ARG A 40 0.30 26.92 -13.78
CA ARG A 40 1.73 26.63 -13.63
C ARG A 40 2.02 25.61 -12.53
N SER A 41 1.40 25.72 -11.35
CA SER A 41 1.64 24.76 -10.27
C SER A 41 1.06 23.39 -10.59
N PHE A 42 -0.06 23.33 -11.33
CA PHE A 42 -0.63 22.08 -11.83
C PHE A 42 0.30 21.37 -12.82
N VAL A 43 0.81 22.08 -13.83
CA VAL A 43 1.75 21.51 -14.81
C VAL A 43 3.03 21.04 -14.12
N VAL A 44 3.61 21.87 -13.25
CA VAL A 44 4.81 21.48 -12.47
C VAL A 44 4.54 20.28 -11.58
N ALA A 45 3.35 20.18 -10.96
CA ALA A 45 2.98 19.03 -10.14
C ALA A 45 2.97 17.73 -10.96
N ILE A 46 2.45 17.73 -12.19
CA ILE A 46 2.46 16.54 -13.06
C ILE A 46 3.91 16.09 -13.36
N PHE A 47 4.79 17.02 -13.72
CA PHE A 47 6.21 16.69 -13.95
C PHE A 47 6.90 16.21 -12.68
N ALA A 48 6.60 16.81 -11.53
CA ALA A 48 7.14 16.42 -10.23
C ALA A 48 6.68 15.00 -9.83
N LEU A 49 5.43 14.65 -10.09
CA LEU A 49 4.86 13.32 -9.84
C LEU A 49 5.49 12.27 -10.76
N LEU A 50 5.69 12.60 -12.04
CA LEU A 50 6.39 11.72 -12.98
C LEU A 50 7.85 11.52 -12.57
N LEU A 51 8.56 12.58 -12.19
CA LEU A 51 9.93 12.51 -11.69
C LEU A 51 10.01 11.64 -10.43
N LEU A 52 9.08 11.80 -9.48
CA LEU A 52 9.00 10.97 -8.29
C LEU A 52 8.81 9.50 -8.65
N SER A 53 7.90 9.17 -9.57
CA SER A 53 7.67 7.80 -10.02
C SER A 53 8.92 7.19 -10.64
N ILE A 54 9.59 7.89 -11.57
CA ILE A 54 10.81 7.39 -12.22
C ILE A 54 11.93 7.19 -11.19
N TRP A 55 12.08 8.11 -10.24
CA TRP A 55 13.13 8.03 -9.23
C TRP A 55 12.89 6.88 -8.25
N VAL A 56 11.64 6.63 -7.86
CA VAL A 56 11.26 5.46 -7.06
C VAL A 56 11.63 4.16 -7.79
N GLU A 57 11.26 4.00 -9.05
CA GLU A 57 11.59 2.79 -9.81
C GLU A 57 13.11 2.61 -9.98
N TYR A 58 13.84 3.69 -10.28
CA TYR A 58 15.30 3.65 -10.38
C TYR A 58 15.95 3.20 -9.06
N ASN A 59 15.60 3.83 -7.94
CA ASN A 59 16.26 3.57 -6.67
C ASN A 59 15.84 2.21 -6.08
N GLU A 60 14.54 1.93 -6.05
CA GLU A 60 14.00 0.77 -5.36
C GLU A 60 14.04 -0.52 -6.20
N ARG A 61 14.13 -0.44 -7.55
CA ARG A 61 14.12 -1.65 -8.40
C ARG A 61 15.42 -1.91 -9.12
N PHE A 62 16.01 -0.87 -9.67
CA PHE A 62 17.18 -1.00 -10.53
C PHE A 62 18.51 -0.93 -9.78
N CYS A 63 18.58 -0.10 -8.72
CA CYS A 63 19.77 0.03 -7.89
C CYS A 63 19.75 -0.89 -6.68
N PHE A 64 18.62 -1.03 -5.98
CA PHE A 64 18.37 -1.87 -4.79
C PHE A 64 19.62 -2.33 -3.99
N TYR A 65 20.31 -1.40 -3.32
CA TYR A 65 21.31 -1.72 -2.29
C TYR A 65 21.12 -0.94 -0.96
N GLY A 66 20.02 -0.20 -0.78
CA GLY A 66 19.92 0.84 0.27
C GLY A 66 18.62 1.07 1.04
N GLY A 67 17.56 0.29 0.80
CA GLY A 67 16.26 0.49 1.44
C GLY A 67 15.34 1.46 0.69
N PRO A 68 14.06 1.57 1.09
CA PRO A 68 13.03 2.24 0.30
C PRO A 68 13.11 3.78 0.36
N LEU A 69 13.04 4.43 -0.81
CA LEU A 69 13.13 5.88 -0.99
C LEU A 69 11.90 6.60 -0.40
N THR A 70 10.73 5.98 -0.47
CA THR A 70 9.44 6.63 -0.18
C THR A 70 8.61 6.00 0.92
N GLU A 71 9.11 4.95 1.58
CA GLU A 71 8.43 4.33 2.74
C GLU A 71 8.70 5.07 4.07
N ASN A 72 9.40 6.19 4.00
CA ASN A 72 9.65 7.08 5.14
C ASN A 72 8.62 8.23 5.17
N ALA A 73 8.55 8.92 6.30
CA ALA A 73 7.69 10.08 6.52
C ALA A 73 8.47 11.22 7.21
N PRO A 74 8.56 12.42 6.60
CA PRO A 74 8.14 12.71 5.23
C PRO A 74 8.94 11.85 4.21
N PRO A 75 8.33 11.40 3.10
CA PRO A 75 9.01 10.60 2.08
C PRO A 75 10.22 11.34 1.53
N ILE A 76 11.39 10.70 1.57
CA ILE A 76 12.65 11.29 1.13
C ILE A 76 12.56 11.67 -0.35
N GLY A 77 11.98 10.81 -1.20
CA GLY A 77 11.75 11.13 -2.61
C GLY A 77 10.89 12.38 -2.81
N ALA A 78 9.80 12.55 -2.05
CA ALA A 78 8.95 13.74 -2.16
C ALA A 78 9.69 15.02 -1.74
N VAL A 79 10.44 14.98 -0.63
CA VAL A 79 11.27 16.10 -0.18
C VAL A 79 12.37 16.41 -1.20
N GLY A 80 13.02 15.37 -1.76
CA GLY A 80 14.06 15.52 -2.77
C GLY A 80 13.56 16.19 -4.04
N VAL A 81 12.40 15.79 -4.56
CA VAL A 81 11.77 16.45 -5.72
C VAL A 81 11.47 17.91 -5.41
N VAL A 82 10.95 18.23 -4.22
CA VAL A 82 10.73 19.62 -3.81
C VAL A 82 12.05 20.40 -3.72
N LEU A 83 13.13 19.82 -3.21
CA LEU A 83 14.44 20.48 -3.16
C LEU A 83 14.95 20.81 -4.56
N ILE A 84 14.81 19.88 -5.51
CA ILE A 84 15.14 20.12 -6.92
C ILE A 84 14.31 21.29 -7.47
N LEU A 85 12.99 21.31 -7.21
CA LEU A 85 12.11 22.40 -7.63
C LEU A 85 12.48 23.74 -6.99
N VAL A 86 12.88 23.77 -5.71
CA VAL A 86 13.34 24.98 -5.01
C VAL A 86 14.63 25.52 -5.65
N VAL A 87 15.58 24.64 -6.00
CA VAL A 87 16.81 25.03 -6.70
C VAL A 87 16.48 25.59 -8.09
N ILE A 88 15.66 24.90 -8.88
CA ILE A 88 15.24 25.36 -10.22
C ILE A 88 14.50 26.69 -10.12
N SER A 89 13.54 26.82 -9.20
CA SER A 89 12.78 28.05 -8.96
C SER A 89 13.68 29.22 -8.56
N SER A 90 14.74 28.96 -7.77
CA SER A 90 15.74 29.96 -7.38
C SER A 90 16.60 30.40 -8.57
N LEU A 91 17.02 29.48 -9.44
CA LEU A 91 17.74 29.79 -10.67
C LEU A 91 16.86 30.58 -11.66
N LEU A 92 15.59 30.18 -11.81
CA LEU A 92 14.62 30.90 -12.63
C LEU A 92 14.33 32.29 -12.10
N TYR A 93 14.36 32.51 -10.78
CA TYR A 93 14.24 33.83 -10.18
C TYR A 93 15.40 34.75 -10.58
N LEU A 94 16.62 34.22 -10.71
CA LEU A 94 17.79 34.96 -11.21
C LEU A 94 17.63 35.37 -12.68
N LEU A 95 16.98 34.52 -13.49
CA LEU A 95 16.72 34.79 -14.91
C LEU A 95 15.53 35.74 -15.11
N ARG A 96 14.36 35.39 -14.55
CA ARG A 96 13.11 36.16 -14.61
C ARG A 96 12.27 35.95 -13.33
N ARG A 97 12.17 37.01 -12.53
CA ARG A 97 11.39 37.04 -11.26
C ARG A 97 9.99 36.41 -11.30
N PRO A 98 9.13 36.62 -12.32
CA PRO A 98 7.77 36.06 -12.31
C PRO A 98 7.70 34.53 -12.52
N LEU A 99 8.80 33.89 -12.93
CA LEU A 99 8.87 32.44 -13.12
C LEU A 99 9.06 31.66 -11.81
N ARG A 100 9.34 32.36 -10.70
CA ARG A 100 9.46 31.74 -9.38
C ARG A 100 8.11 31.17 -8.93
N LEU A 101 8.14 29.95 -8.39
CA LEU A 101 7.01 29.35 -7.70
C LEU A 101 6.80 30.00 -6.33
N ALA A 102 5.55 30.39 -6.03
CA ALA A 102 5.18 30.92 -4.73
C ALA A 102 5.13 29.80 -3.66
N THR A 103 5.27 30.15 -2.38
CA THR A 103 5.16 29.19 -1.28
C THR A 103 3.87 28.38 -1.33
N ALA A 104 2.73 29.02 -1.59
CA ALA A 104 1.44 28.35 -1.72
C ALA A 104 1.42 27.29 -2.84
N GLU A 105 2.13 27.53 -3.94
CA GLU A 105 2.22 26.60 -5.07
C GLU A 105 3.14 25.41 -4.74
N LEU A 106 4.25 25.68 -4.04
CA LEU A 106 5.13 24.62 -3.54
C LEU A 106 4.41 23.72 -2.55
N ILE A 107 3.56 24.27 -1.66
CA ILE A 107 2.75 23.49 -0.72
C ILE A 107 1.71 22.65 -1.46
N PHE A 108 1.07 23.20 -2.51
CA PHE A 108 0.17 22.42 -3.37
C PHE A 108 0.89 21.22 -4.02
N ILE A 109 2.07 21.45 -4.62
CA ILE A 109 2.88 20.39 -5.23
C ILE A 109 3.32 19.37 -4.17
N PHE A 110 3.74 19.84 -3.00
CA PHE A 110 4.16 18.98 -1.89
C PHE A 110 3.02 18.09 -1.39
N ALA A 111 1.80 18.62 -1.25
CA ALA A 111 0.63 17.83 -0.88
C ALA A 111 0.37 16.70 -1.89
N ALA A 112 0.52 16.96 -3.19
CA ALA A 112 0.40 15.92 -4.21
C ALA A 112 1.50 14.85 -4.09
N LEU A 113 2.77 15.27 -3.93
CA LEU A 113 3.90 14.35 -3.80
C LEU A 113 3.80 13.46 -2.57
N LEU A 114 3.35 14.00 -1.42
CA LEU A 114 3.22 13.23 -0.18
C LEU A 114 2.17 12.11 -0.27
N VAL A 115 1.08 12.32 -1.01
CA VAL A 115 0.06 11.29 -1.25
C VAL A 115 0.52 10.28 -2.31
N ALA A 116 1.19 10.75 -3.36
CA ALA A 116 1.66 9.90 -4.45
C ALA A 116 2.80 8.95 -4.03
N ALA A 117 3.72 9.44 -3.21
CA ALA A 117 4.90 8.70 -2.77
C ALA A 117 4.60 7.27 -2.27
N PRO A 118 3.72 7.04 -1.28
CA PRO A 118 3.43 5.68 -0.82
C PRO A 118 2.79 4.79 -1.90
N LEU A 119 2.02 5.37 -2.84
CA LEU A 119 1.37 4.61 -3.92
C LEU A 119 2.36 4.17 -5.00
N CYS A 120 3.38 4.97 -5.30
CA CYS A 120 4.44 4.62 -6.24
C CYS A 120 5.31 3.44 -5.75
N THR A 121 5.31 3.13 -4.45
CA THR A 121 6.11 2.06 -3.85
C THR A 121 5.22 0.93 -3.29
N GLN A 122 5.61 0.30 -2.16
CA GLN A 122 4.95 -0.82 -1.50
C GLN A 122 3.51 -0.55 -1.09
N GLY A 123 3.11 0.72 -0.94
CA GLY A 123 1.74 1.08 -0.64
C GLY A 123 0.78 0.80 -1.79
N MET A 124 1.26 0.53 -3.02
CA MET A 124 0.45 -0.05 -4.09
C MET A 124 1.31 -0.74 -5.14
N TRP A 125 1.98 0.03 -6.01
CA TRP A 125 2.55 -0.49 -7.25
C TRP A 125 3.60 -1.56 -7.05
N THR A 126 4.41 -1.43 -6.01
CA THR A 126 5.46 -2.41 -5.80
C THR A 126 4.92 -3.80 -5.54
N ARG A 127 3.76 -3.92 -4.90
CA ARG A 127 3.22 -5.22 -4.48
C ARG A 127 2.02 -5.68 -5.29
N ILE A 128 1.18 -4.75 -5.76
CA ILE A 128 -0.14 -5.09 -6.32
C ILE A 128 -0.04 -6.01 -7.54
N PHE A 129 0.93 -5.79 -8.44
CA PHE A 129 1.07 -6.64 -9.61
C PHE A 129 1.38 -8.08 -9.23
N GLY A 130 2.42 -8.32 -8.43
CA GLY A 130 2.77 -9.67 -8.00
C GLY A 130 1.63 -10.36 -7.26
N LEU A 131 0.83 -9.64 -6.47
CA LEU A 131 -0.34 -10.18 -5.79
C LEU A 131 -1.46 -10.57 -6.78
N MET A 132 -1.77 -9.72 -7.77
CA MET A 132 -2.80 -10.01 -8.78
C MET A 132 -2.38 -11.16 -9.71
N ALA A 133 -1.10 -11.23 -10.07
CA ALA A 133 -0.56 -12.23 -10.98
C ALA A 133 -0.26 -13.58 -10.31
N SER A 134 -0.05 -13.62 -8.99
CA SER A 134 0.39 -14.83 -8.28
C SER A 134 -0.47 -16.06 -8.58
N ILE A 135 -1.79 -15.93 -8.58
CA ILE A 135 -2.70 -17.07 -8.80
C ILE A 135 -2.66 -17.56 -10.25
N PRO A 136 -2.94 -16.73 -11.28
CA PRO A 136 -2.92 -17.20 -12.66
C PRO A 136 -1.51 -17.66 -13.10
N HIS A 137 -0.46 -16.93 -12.74
CA HIS A 137 0.92 -17.24 -13.15
C HIS A 137 1.46 -18.52 -12.51
N ASN A 138 1.05 -18.87 -11.27
CA ASN A 138 1.49 -20.09 -10.59
C ASN A 138 0.54 -21.29 -10.80
N GLU A 139 -0.40 -21.21 -11.75
CA GLU A 139 -1.33 -22.30 -12.10
C GLU A 139 -2.19 -22.79 -10.91
N ASP A 140 -2.50 -21.92 -9.94
CA ASP A 140 -3.32 -22.25 -8.77
C ASP A 140 -4.81 -22.20 -9.12
N PHE A 141 -5.26 -23.15 -9.94
CA PHE A 141 -6.63 -23.18 -10.48
C PHE A 141 -7.71 -23.40 -9.42
N LYS A 142 -7.34 -23.96 -8.26
CA LYS A 142 -8.24 -24.07 -7.12
C LYS A 142 -8.56 -22.69 -6.55
N SER A 143 -7.54 -21.88 -6.24
CA SER A 143 -7.73 -20.51 -5.75
C SER A 143 -8.28 -19.58 -6.84
N TYR A 144 -7.95 -19.83 -8.11
CA TYR A 144 -8.43 -19.06 -9.26
C TYR A 144 -9.97 -19.02 -9.37
N GLU A 145 -10.67 -20.09 -8.97
CA GLU A 145 -12.14 -20.09 -8.93
C GLU A 145 -12.69 -18.94 -8.06
N SER A 146 -11.93 -18.56 -7.03
CA SER A 146 -12.29 -17.48 -6.12
C SER A 146 -11.78 -16.12 -6.59
N LEU A 147 -10.98 -16.05 -7.66
CA LEU A 147 -10.39 -14.81 -8.19
C LEU A 147 -11.38 -14.10 -9.13
N PRO A 148 -11.86 -12.90 -8.78
CA PRO A 148 -12.77 -12.19 -9.64
C PRO A 148 -12.06 -11.63 -10.89
N PRO A 149 -12.62 -11.78 -12.11
CA PRO A 149 -11.95 -11.42 -13.36
C PRO A 149 -11.55 -9.93 -13.42
N MET A 150 -12.42 -9.04 -12.94
CA MET A 150 -12.21 -7.59 -12.95
C MET A 150 -11.04 -7.09 -12.09
N LEU A 151 -10.40 -7.94 -11.26
CA LEU A 151 -9.34 -7.53 -10.35
C LEU A 151 -7.92 -7.81 -10.86
N TRP A 152 -7.76 -8.46 -12.01
CA TRP A 152 -6.45 -8.74 -12.61
C TRP A 152 -6.47 -8.50 -14.13
N PRO A 153 -5.33 -8.22 -14.77
CA PRO A 153 -5.30 -7.86 -16.18
C PRO A 153 -5.43 -9.10 -17.07
N HIS A 154 -6.46 -9.14 -17.91
CA HIS A 154 -6.68 -10.22 -18.87
C HIS A 154 -7.41 -9.70 -20.12
N GLY A 155 -7.30 -10.42 -21.24
CA GLY A 155 -8.10 -10.18 -22.44
C GLY A 155 -9.53 -10.72 -22.32
N GLY A 156 -10.34 -10.53 -23.36
CA GLY A 156 -11.68 -11.11 -23.42
C GLY A 156 -11.65 -12.65 -23.39
N ASN A 157 -12.70 -13.28 -22.84
CA ASN A 157 -12.88 -14.73 -22.98
C ASN A 157 -13.20 -15.04 -24.45
N MET A 158 -12.36 -15.85 -25.09
CA MET A 158 -12.59 -16.30 -26.46
C MET A 158 -13.46 -17.56 -26.50
N ALA A 159 -13.56 -18.28 -25.38
CA ALA A 159 -14.50 -19.38 -25.28
C ALA A 159 -15.95 -18.84 -25.26
N PRO A 160 -16.89 -19.55 -25.91
CA PRO A 160 -18.30 -19.18 -25.88
C PRO A 160 -18.83 -19.17 -24.44
N GLY A 161 -19.95 -18.47 -24.26
CA GLY A 161 -20.59 -18.32 -22.96
C GLY A 161 -21.06 -19.64 -22.34
N PRO A 162 -21.72 -19.57 -21.17
CA PRO A 162 -22.31 -20.75 -20.51
C PRO A 162 -23.12 -21.64 -21.47
N PHE A 163 -22.82 -22.94 -21.48
CA PHE A 163 -23.67 -23.98 -22.09
C PHE A 163 -25.16 -23.86 -21.67
N ASN A 164 -26.09 -23.66 -22.59
CA ASN A 164 -27.53 -23.67 -22.35
C ASN A 164 -28.22 -24.66 -23.31
N GLY A 165 -27.85 -25.94 -23.23
CA GLY A 165 -28.38 -27.00 -24.09
C GLY A 165 -27.77 -27.01 -25.50
N GLU A 166 -28.38 -27.78 -26.41
CA GLU A 166 -27.82 -28.06 -27.75
C GLU A 166 -27.54 -26.81 -28.59
N ALA A 167 -28.36 -25.76 -28.47
CA ALA A 167 -28.18 -24.50 -29.20
C ALA A 167 -26.88 -23.74 -28.85
N THR A 168 -26.23 -24.06 -27.72
CA THR A 168 -24.93 -23.46 -27.33
C THR A 168 -23.71 -24.33 -27.66
N LEU A 169 -23.93 -25.55 -28.19
CA LEU A 169 -22.86 -26.39 -28.74
C LEU A 169 -22.57 -26.07 -30.21
N GLU A 170 -23.23 -25.11 -30.86
CA GLU A 170 -22.85 -24.67 -32.22
C GLU A 170 -21.33 -24.44 -32.40
N PRO A 171 -20.59 -23.82 -31.44
CA PRO A 171 -19.13 -23.71 -31.52
C PRO A 171 -18.35 -24.97 -31.11
N PHE A 172 -19.01 -26.00 -30.57
CA PHE A 172 -18.40 -27.24 -30.09
C PHE A 172 -18.91 -28.48 -30.86
N ALA A 173 -18.05 -29.07 -31.69
CA ALA A 173 -18.38 -30.35 -32.32
C ALA A 173 -18.05 -31.53 -31.38
N GLN A 174 -19.01 -32.42 -31.14
CA GLN A 174 -18.72 -33.70 -30.50
C GLN A 174 -18.05 -34.65 -31.50
N LYS A 175 -16.96 -35.30 -31.09
CA LYS A 175 -16.29 -36.36 -31.85
C LYS A 175 -15.86 -37.50 -30.92
N GLY A 176 -15.80 -38.72 -31.44
CA GLY A 176 -15.34 -39.91 -30.71
C GLY A 176 -16.32 -41.08 -30.66
N SER A 177 -15.98 -42.12 -29.89
CA SER A 177 -16.74 -43.39 -29.83
C SER A 177 -17.78 -43.47 -28.70
N GLY A 178 -17.75 -42.56 -27.73
CA GLY A 178 -18.69 -42.52 -26.60
C GLY A 178 -19.92 -41.65 -26.84
N THR A 179 -20.77 -41.53 -25.81
CA THR A 179 -22.04 -40.79 -25.87
C THR A 179 -21.96 -39.45 -25.14
N LEU A 180 -22.70 -38.46 -25.65
CA LEU A 180 -22.88 -37.16 -25.01
C LEU A 180 -24.29 -37.12 -24.40
N THR A 181 -24.37 -36.72 -23.14
CA THR A 181 -25.64 -36.51 -22.43
C THR A 181 -25.65 -35.14 -21.78
N TRP A 182 -26.83 -34.61 -21.48
CA TRP A 182 -26.99 -33.33 -20.80
C TRP A 182 -27.36 -33.54 -19.35
N THR A 183 -26.57 -32.98 -18.43
CA THR A 183 -26.90 -32.96 -17.01
C THR A 183 -27.26 -31.55 -16.57
N SER A 184 -28.33 -31.41 -15.80
CA SER A 184 -28.69 -30.13 -15.19
C SER A 184 -27.88 -29.97 -13.90
N GLU A 185 -26.90 -29.07 -13.90
CA GLU A 185 -26.01 -28.83 -12.77
C GLU A 185 -26.14 -27.35 -12.31
N PRO A 186 -26.19 -27.05 -11.01
CA PRO A 186 -26.26 -25.68 -10.53
C PRO A 186 -25.02 -24.85 -10.89
N TRP A 187 -25.21 -23.64 -11.40
CA TRP A 187 -24.11 -22.76 -11.82
C TRP A 187 -23.27 -22.32 -10.61
N PRO A 188 -21.92 -22.37 -10.70
CA PRO A 188 -21.04 -21.83 -9.67
C PRO A 188 -21.38 -20.35 -9.46
N HIS A 189 -21.92 -20.00 -8.29
CA HIS A 189 -22.27 -18.62 -7.88
C HIS A 189 -23.60 -18.04 -8.42
N LYS A 190 -24.45 -18.82 -9.09
CA LYS A 190 -25.82 -18.38 -9.42
C LYS A 190 -26.84 -19.38 -8.89
N THR A 191 -28.03 -18.90 -8.54
CA THR A 191 -29.16 -19.73 -8.10
C THR A 191 -29.79 -20.55 -9.23
N LYS A 192 -29.31 -20.39 -10.47
CA LYS A 192 -29.85 -21.08 -11.65
C LYS A 192 -29.08 -22.36 -11.93
N THR A 193 -29.80 -23.39 -12.37
CA THR A 193 -29.20 -24.57 -12.98
C THR A 193 -28.88 -24.34 -14.44
N GLN A 194 -27.92 -25.10 -14.94
CA GLN A 194 -27.41 -25.02 -16.29
C GLN A 194 -27.28 -26.43 -16.85
N ALA A 195 -27.72 -26.62 -18.09
CA ALA A 195 -27.47 -27.84 -18.84
C ALA A 195 -25.98 -27.90 -19.24
N CYS A 196 -25.26 -28.90 -18.73
CA CYS A 196 -23.84 -29.12 -18.99
C CYS A 196 -23.64 -30.39 -19.82
N PRO A 197 -22.70 -30.39 -20.78
CA PRO A 197 -22.36 -31.60 -21.53
C PRO A 197 -21.60 -32.60 -20.65
N SER A 198 -22.07 -33.86 -20.65
CA SER A 198 -21.46 -35.00 -19.99
C SER A 198 -21.05 -36.06 -21.02
N LEU A 199 -19.74 -36.28 -21.14
CA LEU A 199 -19.14 -37.31 -21.97
C LEU A 199 -19.13 -38.64 -21.21
N ILE A 200 -19.65 -39.70 -21.82
CA ILE A 200 -19.74 -41.03 -21.22
C ILE A 200 -19.03 -42.03 -22.14
N ASN A 201 -18.02 -42.68 -21.57
CA ASN A 201 -17.28 -43.77 -22.21
C ASN A 201 -17.52 -45.07 -21.44
N THR A 202 -17.65 -46.17 -22.17
CA THR A 202 -17.96 -47.49 -21.57
C THR A 202 -16.82 -48.49 -21.73
N GLN A 203 -16.04 -48.38 -22.80
CA GLN A 203 -14.91 -49.27 -23.12
C GLN A 203 -13.55 -48.64 -22.79
N PRO A 204 -12.51 -49.43 -22.44
CA PRO A 204 -11.14 -48.94 -22.23
C PRO A 204 -10.54 -48.18 -23.42
N THR A 205 -10.94 -48.54 -24.63
CA THR A 205 -10.46 -47.91 -25.88
C THR A 205 -11.28 -46.68 -26.28
N ASP A 206 -12.35 -46.36 -25.56
CA ASP A 206 -13.19 -45.22 -25.93
C ASP A 206 -12.44 -43.90 -25.75
N ARG A 207 -12.56 -43.03 -26.75
CA ARG A 207 -12.06 -41.65 -26.71
C ARG A 207 -13.14 -40.74 -27.25
N THR A 208 -13.59 -39.79 -26.43
CA THR A 208 -14.67 -38.85 -26.75
C THR A 208 -14.28 -37.46 -26.33
N TRP A 209 -14.55 -36.45 -27.17
CA TRP A 209 -14.20 -35.07 -26.89
C TRP A 209 -15.18 -34.06 -27.49
N LEU A 210 -15.18 -32.87 -26.90
CA LEU A 210 -15.76 -31.65 -27.44
C LEU A 210 -14.65 -30.86 -28.12
N GLU A 211 -14.85 -30.48 -29.37
CA GLU A 211 -13.89 -29.74 -30.19
C GLU A 211 -14.36 -28.30 -30.39
N LEU A 212 -13.60 -27.34 -29.87
CA LEU A 212 -13.80 -25.90 -30.03
C LEU A 212 -12.84 -25.37 -31.10
N ARG A 213 -13.38 -24.80 -32.18
CA ARG A 213 -12.58 -24.09 -33.19
C ARG A 213 -12.60 -22.59 -32.88
N LEU A 214 -11.40 -22.00 -32.75
CA LEU A 214 -11.19 -20.57 -32.55
C LEU A 214 -10.46 -20.01 -33.77
N ASP A 215 -11.14 -19.21 -34.59
CA ASP A 215 -10.53 -18.61 -35.76
C ASP A 215 -9.55 -17.48 -35.36
N LYS A 216 -8.43 -17.37 -36.07
CA LYS A 216 -7.42 -16.33 -35.84
C LYS A 216 -7.98 -14.92 -36.01
N MET A 217 -8.86 -14.74 -37.01
CA MET A 217 -9.46 -13.46 -37.37
C MET A 217 -10.99 -13.56 -37.42
N VAL A 218 -11.66 -12.56 -36.86
CA VAL A 218 -13.11 -12.36 -37.01
C VAL A 218 -13.35 -10.98 -37.61
N GLY A 219 -13.81 -10.95 -38.86
CA GLY A 219 -13.88 -9.72 -39.66
C GLY A 219 -12.47 -9.15 -39.89
N THR A 220 -12.22 -7.91 -39.46
CA THR A 220 -10.91 -7.25 -39.57
C THR A 220 -10.09 -7.31 -38.28
N ARG A 221 -10.57 -8.02 -37.24
CA ARG A 221 -9.93 -8.05 -35.91
C ARG A 221 -9.21 -9.38 -35.69
N THR A 222 -7.92 -9.33 -35.42
CA THR A 222 -7.13 -10.48 -34.97
C THR A 222 -7.46 -10.79 -33.51
N LEU A 223 -7.95 -12.00 -33.25
CA LEU A 223 -8.28 -12.47 -31.89
C LEU A 223 -7.16 -13.31 -31.30
N LEU A 224 -6.47 -14.09 -32.13
CA LEU A 224 -5.33 -14.91 -31.75
C LEU A 224 -4.07 -14.35 -32.40
N VAL A 225 -3.19 -13.79 -31.59
CA VAL A 225 -1.89 -13.31 -32.05
C VAL A 225 -0.87 -14.44 -31.87
N PRO A 226 -0.22 -14.94 -32.95
CA PRO A 226 0.79 -15.97 -32.84
C PRO A 226 1.92 -15.55 -31.88
N GLY A 227 2.33 -16.44 -30.98
CA GLY A 227 3.37 -16.19 -29.99
C GLY A 227 2.89 -15.56 -28.66
N GLU A 228 1.67 -15.02 -28.58
CA GLU A 228 1.10 -14.52 -27.32
C GLU A 228 0.73 -15.66 -26.36
N ASN A 229 0.70 -15.31 -25.08
CA ASN A 229 0.31 -16.22 -24.00
C ASN A 229 -1.18 -16.12 -23.67
N PHE A 230 -1.81 -17.28 -23.52
CA PHE A 230 -3.19 -17.43 -23.10
C PHE A 230 -3.29 -18.27 -21.82
N LEU A 231 -4.40 -18.15 -21.11
CA LEU A 231 -4.79 -19.02 -20.01
C LEU A 231 -5.98 -19.85 -20.46
N PHE A 232 -5.84 -21.18 -20.37
CA PHE A 232 -6.96 -22.12 -20.56
C PHE A 232 -7.44 -22.62 -19.20
N SER A 233 -8.76 -22.65 -19.00
CA SER A 233 -9.36 -23.28 -17.82
C SER A 233 -10.77 -23.79 -18.10
N CYS A 234 -11.19 -24.86 -17.43
CA CYS A 234 -12.59 -25.30 -17.40
C CYS A 234 -12.92 -25.96 -16.06
N LEU A 235 -14.21 -26.05 -15.74
CA LEU A 235 -14.73 -26.86 -14.65
C LEU A 235 -15.02 -28.27 -15.15
N VAL A 236 -14.51 -29.25 -14.42
CA VAL A 236 -14.74 -30.67 -14.70
C VAL A 236 -15.34 -31.36 -13.47
N LYS A 237 -16.19 -32.35 -13.70
CA LYS A 237 -16.72 -33.25 -12.67
C LYS A 237 -16.66 -34.68 -13.16
N THR A 238 -16.02 -35.54 -12.36
CA THR A 238 -15.94 -36.99 -12.60
C THR A 238 -16.91 -37.71 -11.68
N ASP A 239 -18.08 -38.11 -12.19
CA ASP A 239 -19.10 -38.78 -11.38
C ASP A 239 -18.60 -40.17 -10.92
N GLY A 240 -18.37 -40.33 -9.61
CA GLY A 240 -17.88 -41.59 -9.03
C GLY A 240 -16.37 -41.87 -9.22
N GLY A 241 -15.61 -40.87 -9.69
CA GLY A 241 -14.19 -41.03 -10.02
C GLY A 241 -13.95 -41.73 -11.37
N LEU A 242 -12.71 -41.65 -11.86
CA LEU A 242 -12.30 -42.34 -13.08
C LEU A 242 -11.83 -43.77 -12.77
N LYS A 243 -12.18 -44.72 -13.64
CA LYS A 243 -11.67 -46.10 -13.52
C LYS A 243 -10.16 -46.14 -13.81
N PRO A 244 -9.42 -47.14 -13.31
CA PRO A 244 -8.00 -47.31 -13.62
C PRO A 244 -7.77 -47.36 -15.14
N GLY A 245 -6.81 -46.56 -15.64
CA GLY A 245 -6.52 -46.42 -17.07
C GLY A 245 -7.34 -45.35 -17.79
N SER A 246 -8.35 -44.77 -17.14
CA SER A 246 -9.11 -43.64 -17.69
C SER A 246 -8.48 -42.30 -17.32
N SER A 247 -8.55 -41.32 -18.22
CA SER A 247 -8.06 -39.97 -18.00
C SER A 247 -8.88 -38.95 -18.79
N TYR A 248 -9.04 -37.74 -18.27
CA TYR A 248 -9.51 -36.62 -19.07
C TYR A 248 -8.31 -35.85 -19.62
N PHE A 249 -8.49 -35.26 -20.80
CA PHE A 249 -7.44 -34.55 -21.50
C PHE A 249 -7.95 -33.23 -22.08
N VAL A 250 -7.01 -32.30 -22.24
CA VAL A 250 -7.16 -31.11 -23.06
C VAL A 250 -6.00 -31.06 -24.02
N THR A 251 -6.29 -30.96 -25.32
CA THR A 251 -5.28 -30.83 -26.36
C THR A 251 -5.52 -29.57 -27.18
N MET A 252 -4.45 -29.07 -27.78
CA MET A 252 -4.43 -27.90 -28.64
C MET A 252 -3.76 -28.27 -29.96
N GLN A 253 -4.35 -27.84 -31.06
CA GLN A 253 -3.82 -28.01 -32.41
C GLN A 253 -3.95 -26.69 -33.17
N ALA A 254 -2.85 -26.21 -33.76
CA ALA A 254 -2.87 -25.06 -34.66
C ALA A 254 -2.96 -25.55 -36.10
N ASP A 255 -4.04 -25.22 -36.80
CA ASP A 255 -4.32 -25.65 -38.17
C ASP A 255 -4.20 -27.19 -38.31
N ASN A 256 -3.39 -27.66 -39.26
CA ASN A 256 -3.13 -29.09 -39.49
C ASN A 256 -1.82 -29.58 -38.85
N ASN A 257 -1.23 -28.82 -37.91
CA ASN A 257 0.00 -29.22 -37.22
C ASN A 257 -0.26 -30.37 -36.23
N ALA A 258 0.81 -30.87 -35.61
CA ALA A 258 0.73 -31.91 -34.58
C ALA A 258 -0.13 -31.45 -33.39
N GLU A 259 -0.87 -32.39 -32.81
CA GLU A 259 -1.64 -32.16 -31.58
C GLU A 259 -0.70 -32.08 -30.37
N HIS A 260 -0.87 -31.04 -29.56
CA HIS A 260 -0.12 -30.83 -28.33
C HIS A 260 -1.03 -31.01 -27.11
N THR A 261 -0.63 -31.87 -26.18
CA THR A 261 -1.35 -32.07 -24.91
C THR A 261 -1.12 -30.89 -23.98
N VAL A 262 -2.20 -30.23 -23.57
CA VAL A 262 -2.20 -29.12 -22.60
C VAL A 262 -2.41 -29.64 -21.19
N ILE A 263 -3.39 -30.55 -21.01
CA ILE A 263 -3.72 -31.19 -19.73
C ILE A 263 -3.96 -32.68 -19.98
N LEU A 264 -3.46 -33.52 -19.08
CA LEU A 264 -3.81 -34.95 -19.00
C LEU A 264 -3.85 -35.34 -17.53
N SER A 265 -5.00 -35.81 -17.05
CA SER A 265 -5.16 -36.16 -15.63
C SER A 265 -6.15 -37.28 -15.43
N SER A 266 -5.85 -38.15 -14.47
CA SER A 266 -6.72 -39.23 -13.98
C SER A 266 -7.25 -38.93 -12.57
N ALA A 267 -7.00 -37.74 -12.03
CA ALA A 267 -7.38 -37.37 -10.67
C ALA A 267 -8.91 -37.23 -10.55
N PRO A 268 -9.55 -37.83 -9.53
CA PRO A 268 -10.98 -37.65 -9.30
C PRO A 268 -11.25 -36.22 -8.79
N THR A 269 -12.42 -35.69 -9.15
CA THR A 269 -12.89 -34.41 -8.63
C THR A 269 -13.64 -34.61 -7.32
N ASN A 270 -13.38 -33.74 -6.34
CA ASN A 270 -13.99 -33.83 -5.01
C ASN A 270 -14.78 -32.55 -4.68
N PRO A 271 -15.90 -32.63 -3.94
CA PRO A 271 -16.58 -31.46 -3.43
C PRO A 271 -15.66 -30.59 -2.57
N SER A 272 -15.76 -29.28 -2.77
CA SER A 272 -15.08 -28.27 -1.95
C SER A 272 -16.07 -27.25 -1.41
N PHE A 273 -15.65 -26.44 -0.45
CA PHE A 273 -16.48 -25.38 0.11
C PHE A 273 -16.89 -24.36 -0.97
N ALA A 274 -15.97 -24.02 -1.89
CA ALA A 274 -16.23 -23.15 -3.03
C ALA A 274 -17.14 -23.81 -4.08
N LEU A 275 -16.87 -25.08 -4.42
CA LEU A 275 -17.59 -25.85 -5.43
C LEU A 275 -18.21 -27.11 -4.81
N ARG A 276 -19.36 -26.92 -4.15
CA ARG A 276 -20.02 -27.93 -3.31
C ARG A 276 -20.52 -29.17 -4.06
N GLN A 277 -20.63 -29.11 -5.38
CA GLN A 277 -21.20 -30.18 -6.21
C GLN A 277 -20.17 -31.19 -6.72
N GLY A 278 -18.90 -31.03 -6.37
CA GLY A 278 -17.83 -31.92 -6.85
C GLY A 278 -17.20 -31.51 -8.18
N PHE A 279 -17.52 -30.32 -8.70
CA PHE A 279 -16.74 -29.71 -9.76
C PHE A 279 -15.38 -29.25 -9.24
N GLN A 280 -14.38 -29.36 -10.09
CA GLN A 280 -13.05 -28.83 -9.85
C GLN A 280 -12.59 -28.06 -11.08
N ARG A 281 -11.94 -26.92 -10.85
CA ARG A 281 -11.33 -26.15 -11.93
C ARG A 281 -9.96 -26.71 -12.27
N ILE A 282 -9.77 -26.99 -13.56
CA ILE A 282 -8.48 -27.37 -14.15
C ILE A 282 -8.07 -26.31 -15.16
N GLY A 283 -6.78 -26.22 -15.47
CA GLY A 283 -6.27 -25.27 -16.44
C GLY A 283 -4.77 -25.37 -16.65
N LYS A 284 -4.25 -24.50 -17.53
CA LYS A 284 -2.83 -24.30 -17.82
C LYS A 284 -2.56 -22.82 -18.10
N CYS A 285 -1.47 -22.27 -17.58
CA CYS A 285 -1.02 -20.90 -17.86
C CYS A 285 0.50 -20.77 -17.68
N PRO A 286 1.24 -20.28 -18.68
CA PRO A 286 0.77 -19.89 -20.01
C PRO A 286 0.53 -21.09 -20.95
N VAL A 287 -0.44 -20.91 -21.84
CA VAL A 287 -0.60 -21.66 -23.09
C VAL A 287 -0.16 -20.72 -24.22
N GLN A 288 1.01 -20.96 -24.78
CA GLN A 288 1.54 -20.13 -25.86
C GLN A 288 0.94 -20.52 -27.20
N ILE A 289 0.43 -19.54 -27.95
CA ILE A 289 -0.06 -19.78 -29.31
C ILE A 289 1.13 -20.05 -30.25
N PRO A 290 1.13 -21.14 -31.04
CA PRO A 290 2.20 -21.42 -31.98
C PRO A 290 2.41 -20.27 -32.97
N VAL A 291 3.67 -19.88 -33.20
CA VAL A 291 4.02 -18.83 -34.18
C VAL A 291 3.66 -19.21 -35.62
N THR A 292 3.39 -20.50 -35.86
CA THR A 292 2.98 -21.08 -37.15
C THR A 292 1.48 -21.01 -37.40
N LEU A 293 0.67 -20.46 -36.46
CA LEU A 293 -0.78 -20.39 -36.60
C LEU A 293 -1.20 -19.44 -37.75
N ASP A 294 -1.96 -19.99 -38.70
CA ASP A 294 -2.45 -19.23 -39.86
C ASP A 294 -3.96 -19.04 -39.88
N GLU A 295 -4.77 -20.09 -39.71
CA GLU A 295 -6.23 -20.00 -39.84
C GLU A 295 -6.96 -20.10 -38.50
N ALA A 296 -6.79 -21.20 -37.77
CA ALA A 296 -7.60 -21.50 -36.59
C ALA A 296 -6.90 -22.41 -35.58
N LEU A 297 -7.18 -22.15 -34.30
CA LEU A 297 -6.76 -22.96 -33.17
C LEU A 297 -7.90 -23.90 -32.77
N ILE A 298 -7.61 -25.19 -32.68
CA ILE A 298 -8.56 -26.22 -32.27
C ILE A 298 -8.21 -26.67 -30.85
N LEU A 299 -9.15 -26.52 -29.92
CA LEU A 299 -9.06 -27.01 -28.55
C LEU A 299 -9.99 -28.21 -28.37
N ARG A 300 -9.49 -29.32 -27.84
CA ARG A 300 -10.30 -30.51 -27.56
C ARG A 300 -10.32 -30.81 -26.08
N ILE A 301 -11.51 -30.98 -25.52
CA ILE A 301 -11.71 -31.35 -24.11
C ILE A 301 -12.40 -32.71 -24.10
N GLY A 302 -11.75 -33.74 -23.55
CA GLY A 302 -12.25 -35.10 -23.71
C GLY A 302 -11.91 -36.07 -22.60
N LEU A 303 -12.45 -37.27 -22.74
CA LEU A 303 -12.29 -38.42 -21.86
C LEU A 303 -11.73 -39.60 -22.66
N ILE A 304 -10.74 -40.28 -22.09
CA ILE A 304 -10.16 -41.54 -22.54
C ILE A 304 -10.50 -42.61 -21.51
N GLY A 305 -10.95 -43.78 -21.97
CA GLY A 305 -11.31 -44.91 -21.12
C GLY A 305 -12.66 -44.73 -20.42
N PRO A 306 -13.15 -45.75 -19.70
CA PRO A 306 -14.47 -45.78 -19.11
C PRO A 306 -14.64 -44.76 -17.97
N GLY A 307 -15.74 -44.02 -18.00
CA GLY A 307 -16.06 -43.00 -17.01
C GLY A 307 -17.09 -42.00 -17.52
N LYS A 308 -17.42 -41.03 -16.68
CA LYS A 308 -18.28 -39.89 -17.02
C LYS A 308 -17.57 -38.59 -16.68
N LEU A 309 -17.46 -37.69 -17.65
CA LEU A 309 -16.85 -36.37 -17.50
C LEU A 309 -17.87 -35.29 -17.86
N THR A 310 -18.27 -34.49 -16.89
CA THR A 310 -19.12 -33.31 -17.10
C THR A 310 -18.25 -32.06 -17.19
N VAL A 311 -18.44 -31.24 -18.21
CA VAL A 311 -17.66 -30.02 -18.47
C VAL A 311 -18.55 -28.78 -18.31
N GLN A 312 -18.04 -27.76 -17.65
CA GLN A 312 -18.72 -26.48 -17.43
C GLN A 312 -17.71 -25.31 -17.52
N ASP A 313 -18.20 -24.11 -17.80
CA ASP A 313 -17.46 -22.84 -17.73
C ASP A 313 -16.05 -22.88 -18.36
N VAL A 314 -16.00 -23.16 -19.67
CA VAL A 314 -14.75 -23.13 -20.44
C VAL A 314 -14.30 -21.68 -20.61
N GLN A 315 -13.03 -21.43 -20.31
CA GLN A 315 -12.38 -20.13 -20.31
C GLN A 315 -11.09 -20.19 -21.11
N PHE A 316 -10.94 -19.26 -22.04
CA PHE A 316 -9.72 -19.06 -22.81
C PHE A 316 -9.42 -17.57 -22.90
N PHE A 317 -8.58 -17.08 -22.00
CA PHE A 317 -8.24 -15.67 -21.87
C PHE A 317 -6.87 -15.38 -22.43
N ASN A 318 -6.69 -14.22 -23.06
CA ASN A 318 -5.35 -13.71 -23.30
C ASN A 318 -4.73 -13.33 -21.95
N SER A 319 -3.60 -13.93 -21.60
CA SER A 319 -2.85 -13.68 -20.35
C SER A 319 -1.56 -12.91 -20.62
N GLN A 320 -1.39 -12.35 -21.82
CA GLN A 320 -0.17 -11.67 -22.23
C GLN A 320 0.15 -10.45 -21.35
N ALA A 321 -0.85 -9.77 -20.78
CA ALA A 321 -0.57 -8.71 -19.82
C ALA A 321 0.08 -9.22 -18.53
N VAL A 322 -0.26 -10.43 -18.07
CA VAL A 322 0.38 -11.02 -16.88
C VAL A 322 1.77 -11.52 -17.25
N GLU A 323 1.85 -12.40 -18.24
CA GLU A 323 3.10 -13.10 -18.58
C GLU A 323 4.14 -12.18 -19.22
N GLY A 324 3.71 -11.15 -19.94
CA GLY A 324 4.57 -10.14 -20.53
C GLY A 324 5.28 -9.25 -19.50
N VAL A 325 4.76 -9.12 -18.28
CA VAL A 325 5.48 -8.43 -17.20
C VAL A 325 6.66 -9.26 -16.71
N TYR A 326 6.51 -10.58 -16.59
CA TYR A 326 7.59 -11.45 -16.13
C TYR A 326 8.68 -11.59 -17.18
N THR A 327 8.27 -11.91 -18.41
CA THR A 327 9.18 -12.20 -19.52
C THR A 327 9.71 -10.96 -20.23
N GLY A 328 9.01 -9.83 -20.13
CA GLY A 328 9.27 -8.62 -20.92
C GLY A 328 8.83 -8.80 -22.38
N VAL A 329 8.88 -7.72 -23.14
CA VAL A 329 8.50 -7.75 -24.55
C VAL A 329 9.74 -7.89 -25.43
N LYS A 330 9.66 -8.75 -26.44
CA LYS A 330 10.73 -8.88 -27.43
C LYS A 330 10.82 -7.59 -28.24
N VAL A 331 11.98 -6.93 -28.22
CA VAL A 331 12.24 -5.70 -28.97
C VAL A 331 13.29 -5.96 -30.06
N ARG A 332 13.00 -5.53 -31.28
CA ARG A 332 13.95 -5.50 -32.40
C ARG A 332 14.07 -4.11 -32.99
N ARG A 333 15.29 -3.76 -33.42
CA ARG A 333 15.56 -2.49 -34.10
C ARG A 333 14.81 -2.44 -35.43
N ALA A 334 14.32 -1.25 -35.81
CA ALA A 334 13.58 -1.03 -37.05
C ALA A 334 14.32 -1.54 -38.29
N SER A 335 15.65 -1.38 -38.32
CA SER A 335 16.54 -1.89 -39.37
C SER A 335 16.56 -3.42 -39.54
N LYS A 336 16.33 -4.18 -38.46
CA LYS A 336 16.35 -5.66 -38.46
C LYS A 336 14.98 -6.30 -38.30
N TYR A 337 13.93 -5.48 -38.21
CA TYR A 337 12.57 -5.96 -37.99
C TYR A 337 12.04 -6.74 -39.19
N GLU A 338 12.43 -6.33 -40.40
CA GLU A 338 12.04 -6.97 -41.65
C GLU A 338 12.72 -8.33 -41.89
N GLU A 339 13.69 -8.73 -41.04
CA GLU A 339 14.32 -10.06 -41.11
C GLU A 339 13.46 -11.16 -40.46
N LEU A 340 12.46 -10.78 -39.64
CA LEU A 340 11.60 -11.72 -38.92
C LEU A 340 10.51 -12.31 -39.84
N GLY A 341 10.07 -13.54 -39.56
CA GLY A 341 8.89 -14.13 -40.20
C GLY A 341 7.58 -13.42 -39.79
N PRO A 342 6.49 -13.50 -40.58
CA PRO A 342 5.22 -12.80 -40.28
C PRO A 342 4.69 -13.04 -38.86
N GLY A 343 4.62 -14.30 -38.40
CA GLY A 343 4.16 -14.62 -37.04
C GLY A 343 5.11 -14.19 -35.91
N GLU A 344 6.41 -14.00 -36.20
CA GLU A 344 7.36 -13.46 -35.22
C GLU A 344 7.28 -11.93 -35.12
N ARG A 345 6.88 -11.25 -36.21
CA ARG A 345 6.68 -9.81 -36.23
C ARG A 345 5.50 -9.40 -35.35
N ASP A 346 4.41 -10.17 -35.39
CA ASP A 346 3.18 -9.88 -34.66
C ASP A 346 3.39 -9.76 -33.14
N PHE A 347 4.36 -10.49 -32.58
CA PHE A 347 4.69 -10.47 -31.16
C PHE A 347 5.98 -9.69 -30.81
N THR A 348 6.64 -9.07 -31.79
CA THR A 348 7.89 -8.33 -31.59
C THR A 348 7.68 -6.82 -31.74
N LEU A 349 8.16 -6.04 -30.78
CA LEU A 349 8.14 -4.58 -30.84
C LEU A 349 9.21 -4.02 -31.77
N ARG A 350 8.79 -3.12 -32.64
CA ARG A 350 9.68 -2.32 -33.50
C ARG A 350 10.19 -1.10 -32.74
N ARG A 351 11.48 -1.11 -32.38
CA ARG A 351 12.17 0.03 -31.76
C ARG A 351 12.85 0.91 -32.82
N PRO A 352 12.64 2.24 -32.82
CA PRO A 352 13.38 3.17 -33.66
C PRO A 352 14.89 3.09 -33.44
N ASP A 353 15.68 3.19 -34.52
CA ASP A 353 17.14 3.13 -34.42
C ASP A 353 17.73 4.32 -33.64
N ASN A 354 17.15 5.52 -33.79
CA ASN A 354 17.53 6.72 -33.04
C ASN A 354 16.47 7.09 -31.98
N LEU A 355 16.81 6.93 -30.71
CA LEU A 355 15.92 7.25 -29.57
C LEU A 355 15.73 8.76 -29.34
N PHE A 356 16.64 9.62 -29.82
CA PHE A 356 16.50 11.07 -29.72
C PHE A 356 15.66 11.70 -30.83
N SER A 357 15.24 10.90 -31.82
CA SER A 357 14.28 11.34 -32.83
C SER A 357 12.88 11.49 -32.23
N PHE A 358 11.96 12.19 -32.90
CA PHE A 358 10.56 12.28 -32.47
C PHE A 358 9.91 10.89 -32.33
N ALA A 359 10.19 9.98 -33.26
CA ALA A 359 9.73 8.59 -33.18
C ALA A 359 10.34 7.85 -31.99
N GLY A 360 11.61 8.11 -31.67
CA GLY A 360 12.30 7.58 -30.51
C GLY A 360 11.72 8.07 -29.18
N LEU A 361 11.47 9.38 -29.06
CA LEU A 361 10.80 9.98 -27.91
C LEU A 361 9.37 9.45 -27.76
N ALA A 362 8.62 9.35 -28.86
CA ALA A 362 7.29 8.75 -28.87
C ALA A 362 7.33 7.29 -28.39
N TYR A 363 8.30 6.50 -28.86
CA TYR A 363 8.52 5.12 -28.41
C TYR A 363 8.79 5.04 -26.89
N VAL A 364 9.64 5.91 -26.35
CA VAL A 364 9.97 5.96 -24.92
C VAL A 364 8.77 6.38 -24.08
N VAL A 365 7.99 7.37 -24.53
CA VAL A 365 6.83 7.91 -23.80
C VAL A 365 5.62 6.98 -23.89
N GLN A 366 5.42 6.28 -25.01
CA GLN A 366 4.29 5.39 -25.18
C GLN A 366 4.44 4.13 -24.32
N GLY A 367 5.66 3.58 -24.25
CA GLY A 367 5.90 2.25 -23.68
C GLY A 367 5.10 1.16 -24.39
N TYR A 368 5.28 -0.10 -24.00
CA TYR A 368 4.38 -1.17 -24.41
C TYR A 368 3.66 -1.70 -23.19
N ILE A 369 2.51 -1.09 -22.92
CA ILE A 369 1.59 -1.54 -21.89
C ILE A 369 0.31 -1.97 -22.61
N PRO A 370 -0.20 -3.20 -22.41
CA PRO A 370 -1.46 -3.66 -22.97
C PRO A 370 -2.64 -2.97 -22.25
N MET A 371 -2.83 -1.67 -22.54
CA MET A 371 -3.74 -0.78 -21.82
C MET A 371 -5.17 -1.34 -21.75
N GLN A 372 -5.65 -1.97 -22.81
CA GLN A 372 -7.01 -2.55 -22.86
C GLN A 372 -7.25 -3.60 -21.75
N GLN A 373 -6.24 -4.43 -21.45
CA GLN A 373 -6.34 -5.45 -20.40
C GLN A 373 -6.24 -4.85 -18.99
N TRP A 374 -5.63 -3.66 -18.87
CA TRP A 374 -5.44 -2.96 -17.61
C TRP A 374 -6.58 -2.02 -17.21
N VAL A 375 -7.42 -1.56 -18.15
CA VAL A 375 -8.50 -0.60 -17.86
C VAL A 375 -9.41 -1.08 -16.74
N MET A 376 -9.86 -2.34 -16.81
CA MET A 376 -10.80 -2.90 -15.83
C MET A 376 -10.20 -3.04 -14.42
N PRO A 377 -9.05 -3.71 -14.22
CA PRO A 377 -8.43 -3.79 -12.89
C PRO A 377 -8.02 -2.42 -12.36
N MET A 378 -7.54 -1.51 -13.21
CA MET A 378 -7.23 -0.15 -12.78
C MET A 378 -8.46 0.60 -12.29
N PHE A 379 -9.57 0.51 -13.01
CA PHE A 379 -10.83 1.09 -12.55
C PHE A 379 -11.28 0.47 -11.21
N ALA A 380 -11.25 -0.86 -11.10
CA ALA A 380 -11.69 -1.57 -9.90
C ALA A 380 -10.86 -1.20 -8.66
N TRP A 381 -9.52 -1.22 -8.76
CA TRP A 381 -8.64 -0.87 -7.65
C TRP A 381 -8.68 0.63 -7.33
N THR A 382 -8.77 1.50 -8.34
CA THR A 382 -8.92 2.95 -8.12
C THR A 382 -10.21 3.27 -7.39
N LEU A 383 -11.31 2.57 -7.69
CA LEU A 383 -12.60 2.81 -7.04
C LEU A 383 -12.54 2.53 -5.52
N ILE A 384 -11.94 1.41 -5.11
CA ILE A 384 -11.83 1.07 -3.69
C ILE A 384 -10.78 1.92 -2.95
N ILE A 385 -9.64 2.23 -3.59
CA ILE A 385 -8.64 3.14 -3.03
C ILE A 385 -9.24 4.55 -2.87
N GLY A 386 -10.00 5.02 -3.86
CA GLY A 386 -10.73 6.29 -3.82
C GLY A 386 -11.79 6.31 -2.73
N ALA A 387 -12.52 5.20 -2.52
CA ALA A 387 -13.49 5.08 -1.43
C ALA A 387 -12.80 5.19 -0.05
N LEU A 388 -11.67 4.51 0.16
CA LEU A 388 -10.90 4.63 1.40
C LEU A 388 -10.35 6.04 1.60
N PHE A 389 -9.79 6.64 0.55
CA PHE A 389 -9.29 8.02 0.57
C PHE A 389 -10.40 9.02 0.97
N LEU A 390 -11.59 8.86 0.40
CA LEU A 390 -12.78 9.66 0.70
C LEU A 390 -13.19 9.51 2.18
N GLY A 391 -13.20 8.29 2.69
CA GLY A 391 -13.52 7.98 4.08
C GLY A 391 -12.51 8.58 5.05
N PHE A 392 -11.21 8.40 4.80
CA PHE A 392 -10.13 9.03 5.58
C PHE A 392 -10.27 10.54 5.60
N MET A 393 -10.54 11.16 4.45
CA MET A 393 -10.65 12.61 4.35
C MET A 393 -11.86 13.14 5.12
N GLY A 394 -13.00 12.44 5.06
CA GLY A 394 -14.17 12.76 5.86
C GLY A 394 -13.87 12.73 7.36
N PHE A 395 -13.24 11.65 7.86
CA PHE A 395 -12.85 11.56 9.28
C PHE A 395 -11.86 12.65 9.68
N ASN A 396 -10.84 12.90 8.85
CA ASN A 396 -9.81 13.90 9.12
C ASN A 396 -10.38 15.31 9.17
N VAL A 397 -11.32 15.68 8.29
CA VAL A 397 -11.99 16.99 8.34
C VAL A 397 -12.78 17.16 9.64
N LEU A 398 -13.51 16.13 10.09
CA LEU A 398 -14.29 16.19 11.33
C LEU A 398 -13.40 16.30 12.59
N MET A 399 -12.23 15.66 12.56
CA MET A 399 -11.35 15.56 13.72
C MET A 399 -10.24 16.62 13.77
N ARG A 400 -9.92 17.28 12.66
CA ARG A 400 -8.80 18.24 12.59
C ARG A 400 -8.85 19.28 13.70
N ARG A 401 -9.99 19.92 13.93
CA ARG A 401 -10.15 20.93 15.01
C ARG A 401 -10.05 20.32 16.40
N GLN A 402 -10.56 19.12 16.59
CA GLN A 402 -10.41 18.42 17.87
C GLN A 402 -8.93 18.18 18.18
N TRP A 403 -8.16 17.71 17.20
CA TRP A 403 -6.74 17.42 17.36
C TRP A 403 -5.86 18.67 17.46
N VAL A 404 -6.15 19.71 16.66
CA VAL A 404 -5.37 20.95 16.61
C VAL A 404 -5.74 21.90 17.76
N ASP A 405 -7.03 22.16 17.98
CA ASP A 405 -7.46 23.24 18.88
C ASP A 405 -7.67 22.74 20.31
N SER A 406 -8.24 21.54 20.47
CA SER A 406 -8.58 20.98 21.79
C SER A 406 -7.44 20.14 22.37
N GLU A 407 -6.91 19.18 21.60
CA GLU A 407 -5.81 18.30 22.03
C GLU A 407 -4.43 18.92 21.78
N ARG A 408 -4.33 20.01 21.00
CA ARG A 408 -3.10 20.78 20.74
C ARG A 408 -1.91 19.93 20.30
N PHE A 409 -2.17 18.96 19.43
CA PHE A 409 -1.11 18.13 18.87
C PHE A 409 -0.05 18.97 18.13
N THR A 410 1.20 18.54 18.25
CA THR A 410 2.36 19.30 17.76
C THR A 410 2.65 19.08 16.28
N PHE A 411 2.10 18.03 15.67
CA PHE A 411 2.36 17.62 14.28
C PHE A 411 3.86 17.61 13.96
N PRO A 412 4.66 16.69 14.54
CA PRO A 412 6.11 16.68 14.34
C PRO A 412 6.53 16.63 12.87
N MET A 413 5.73 15.97 12.01
CA MET A 413 5.98 15.88 10.56
C MET A 413 5.83 17.20 9.82
N ASN A 414 5.09 18.16 10.39
CA ASN A 414 4.95 19.49 9.81
C ASN A 414 6.12 20.42 10.20
N ILE A 415 6.97 20.06 11.18
CA ILE A 415 8.09 20.90 11.60
C ILE A 415 9.09 21.10 10.46
N LEU A 416 9.47 20.03 9.78
CA LEU A 416 10.40 20.09 8.65
C LEU A 416 9.89 20.96 7.49
N PRO A 417 8.69 20.72 6.91
CA PRO A 417 8.19 21.54 5.82
C PRO A 417 7.90 22.98 6.25
N ARG A 418 7.49 23.23 7.50
CA ARG A 418 7.35 24.60 8.03
C ARG A 418 8.67 25.37 7.99
N GLN A 419 9.78 24.72 8.35
CA GLN A 419 11.11 25.34 8.25
C GLN A 419 11.55 25.49 6.79
N LEU A 420 11.31 24.47 5.96
CA LEU A 420 11.73 24.44 4.55
C LEU A 420 11.05 25.54 3.72
N PHE A 421 9.77 25.83 3.98
CA PHE A 421 8.96 26.77 3.21
C PHE A 421 8.81 28.16 3.84
N ALA A 422 9.42 28.40 5.01
CA ALA A 422 9.38 29.72 5.65
C ALA A 422 10.12 30.76 4.78
N GLU A 423 9.36 31.74 4.26
CA GLU A 423 9.91 32.87 3.50
C GLU A 423 10.05 34.12 4.38
N GLU A 424 11.20 34.77 4.26
CA GLU A 424 11.48 36.10 4.80
C GLU A 424 11.92 37.02 3.67
N THR A 425 11.75 38.33 3.83
CA THR A 425 12.22 39.33 2.85
C THR A 425 13.49 39.98 3.33
N ASP A 426 14.48 40.11 2.45
CA ASP A 426 15.70 40.86 2.75
C ASP A 426 15.46 42.39 2.78
N ASN A 427 16.48 43.15 3.16
CA ASN A 427 16.44 44.62 3.21
C ASN A 427 16.11 45.28 1.85
N LYS A 428 16.17 44.53 0.74
CA LYS A 428 15.84 44.97 -0.62
C LYS A 428 14.48 44.43 -1.09
N GLY A 429 13.67 43.86 -0.19
CA GLY A 429 12.35 43.29 -0.47
C GLY A 429 12.37 41.97 -1.25
N ARG A 430 13.53 41.30 -1.36
CA ARG A 430 13.65 40.02 -2.07
C ARG A 430 13.29 38.87 -1.13
N PRO A 431 12.33 38.00 -1.49
CA PRO A 431 11.99 36.88 -0.65
C PRO A 431 13.09 35.81 -0.71
N TYR A 432 13.50 35.28 0.43
CA TYR A 432 14.42 34.15 0.57
C TYR A 432 13.86 33.15 1.57
N LEU A 433 14.27 31.89 1.46
CA LEU A 433 13.89 30.85 2.40
C LEU A 433 14.77 30.95 3.65
N ALA A 434 14.15 31.20 4.80
CA ALA A 434 14.83 31.57 6.05
C ALA A 434 15.81 30.49 6.52
N ILE A 435 15.45 29.22 6.34
CA ILE A 435 16.24 28.08 6.80
C ILE A 435 17.64 28.03 6.19
N PHE A 436 17.82 28.43 4.92
CA PHE A 436 19.13 28.41 4.25
C PHE A 436 20.10 29.48 4.75
N ARG A 437 19.65 30.44 5.57
CA ARG A 437 20.53 31.39 6.27
C ARG A 437 20.88 30.97 7.69
N ASN A 438 20.26 29.90 8.20
CA ASN A 438 20.49 29.45 9.58
C ASN A 438 21.81 28.65 9.69
N LYS A 439 22.78 29.18 10.47
CA LYS A 439 24.08 28.54 10.68
C LYS A 439 23.98 27.16 11.34
N VAL A 440 23.02 26.97 12.25
CA VAL A 440 22.84 25.70 12.96
C VAL A 440 22.31 24.60 12.03
N MET A 441 21.47 24.97 11.07
CA MET A 441 21.06 24.06 10.01
C MET A 441 22.27 23.58 9.20
N TRP A 442 23.13 24.50 8.76
CA TRP A 442 24.36 24.13 8.03
C TRP A 442 25.33 23.28 8.84
N MET A 443 25.38 23.44 10.18
CA MET A 443 26.16 22.54 11.05
C MET A 443 25.60 21.11 11.01
N GLY A 444 24.28 20.94 11.14
CA GLY A 444 23.64 19.62 11.03
C GLY A 444 23.79 19.00 9.64
N PHE A 445 23.66 19.83 8.60
CA PHE A 445 23.88 19.42 7.21
C PHE A 445 25.32 18.96 6.99
N GLY A 446 26.31 19.77 7.38
CA GLY A 446 27.73 19.46 7.21
C GLY A 446 28.13 18.19 7.97
N PHE A 447 27.69 18.06 9.23
CA PHE A 447 27.94 16.87 10.05
C PHE A 447 27.47 15.60 9.34
N MET A 448 26.23 15.58 8.87
CA MET A 448 25.64 14.41 8.23
C MET A 448 26.20 14.17 6.83
N MET A 449 26.46 15.22 6.06
CA MET A 449 27.03 15.12 4.71
C MET A 449 28.44 14.50 4.75
N VAL A 450 29.27 14.88 5.71
CA VAL A 450 30.61 14.29 5.89
C VAL A 450 30.49 12.78 6.16
N ILE A 451 29.59 12.37 7.04
CA ILE A 451 29.35 10.94 7.32
C ILE A 451 28.87 10.20 6.08
N ALA A 452 27.93 10.79 5.32
CA ALA A 452 27.40 10.19 4.09
C ALA A 452 28.48 10.03 3.01
N ILE A 453 29.33 11.04 2.82
CA ILE A 453 30.46 11.00 1.88
C ILE A 453 31.48 9.95 2.31
N ILE A 454 31.87 9.89 3.58
CA ILE A 454 32.81 8.89 4.09
C ILE A 454 32.28 7.48 3.86
N LYS A 455 30.98 7.24 4.10
CA LYS A 455 30.35 5.94 3.82
C LYS A 455 30.35 5.59 2.33
N GLY A 456 29.99 6.53 1.46
CA GLY A 456 30.03 6.30 0.02
C GLY A 456 31.45 6.06 -0.49
N LEU A 457 32.44 6.80 0.03
CA LEU A 457 33.85 6.58 -0.28
C LEU A 457 34.33 5.21 0.20
N HIS A 458 33.98 4.78 1.42
CA HIS A 458 34.31 3.44 1.92
C HIS A 458 33.78 2.30 1.05
N PHE A 459 32.61 2.49 0.44
CA PHE A 459 32.05 1.51 -0.49
C PHE A 459 32.91 1.34 -1.77
N TYR A 460 33.42 2.45 -2.32
CA TYR A 460 34.27 2.41 -3.52
C TYR A 460 35.75 2.16 -3.19
N PHE A 461 36.20 2.57 -2.00
CA PHE A 461 37.57 2.50 -1.48
C PHE A 461 37.55 1.94 -0.05
N PRO A 462 37.62 0.61 0.13
CA PRO A 462 37.54 -0.04 1.44
C PRO A 462 38.57 0.44 2.46
N GLU A 463 39.66 1.08 2.03
CA GLU A 463 40.71 1.65 2.89
C GLU A 463 40.22 2.87 3.70
N VAL A 464 39.17 3.54 3.25
CA VAL A 464 38.60 4.69 3.97
C VAL A 464 37.85 4.18 5.20
N PRO A 465 38.21 4.56 6.44
CA PRO A 465 37.50 4.10 7.62
C PRO A 465 36.10 4.74 7.69
N ALA A 466 35.05 3.92 7.66
CA ALA A 466 33.68 4.37 7.87
C ALA A 466 33.06 3.74 9.13
N PRO A 467 32.15 4.44 9.83
CA PRO A 467 31.39 3.85 10.91
C PRO A 467 30.59 2.64 10.41
N SER A 468 30.78 1.48 11.04
CA SER A 468 30.17 0.20 10.66
C SER A 468 28.69 0.09 11.06
N TRP A 469 28.00 1.20 11.35
CA TRP A 469 26.62 1.16 11.84
C TRP A 469 25.66 0.78 10.72
N SER A 470 24.85 -0.21 11.07
CA SER A 470 23.86 -0.91 10.25
C SER A 470 22.85 0.00 9.56
N ASN A 471 22.47 -0.37 8.34
CA ASN A 471 21.20 0.09 7.80
C ASN A 471 20.05 -0.73 8.43
N MET A 472 18.81 -0.33 8.16
CA MET A 472 17.62 -0.89 8.81
C MET A 472 17.46 -2.42 8.67
N TRP A 473 18.04 -3.03 7.63
CA TRP A 473 17.82 -4.43 7.27
C TRP A 473 19.10 -5.29 7.30
N SER A 474 20.28 -4.66 7.35
CA SER A 474 21.58 -5.34 7.29
C SER A 474 22.63 -4.68 8.18
N GLY A 475 23.43 -5.52 8.85
CA GLY A 475 24.50 -5.09 9.75
C GLY A 475 24.07 -4.78 11.18
N ALA A 476 22.78 -4.88 11.52
CA ALA A 476 22.28 -4.53 12.85
C ALA A 476 22.79 -5.50 13.91
N ILE A 477 23.21 -4.97 15.07
CA ILE A 477 23.76 -5.78 16.16
C ILE A 477 22.58 -6.53 16.80
N ARG A 478 22.52 -7.85 16.57
CA ARG A 478 21.48 -8.73 17.13
C ARG A 478 21.85 -9.09 18.55
N LEU A 479 21.11 -8.60 19.53
CA LEU A 479 21.44 -8.82 20.94
C LEU A 479 21.41 -10.30 21.35
N GLU A 480 20.57 -11.10 20.69
CA GLU A 480 20.46 -12.55 20.94
C GLU A 480 21.75 -13.34 20.70
N THR A 481 22.67 -12.84 19.85
CA THR A 481 23.94 -13.54 19.56
C THR A 481 24.98 -13.33 20.65
N TYR A 482 24.81 -12.31 21.49
CA TYR A 482 25.72 -11.98 22.59
C TYR A 482 25.28 -12.59 23.92
N VAL A 483 24.17 -13.34 23.94
CA VAL A 483 23.63 -13.91 25.17
C VAL A 483 23.47 -15.43 25.04
N THR A 484 24.03 -16.15 26.01
CA THR A 484 23.99 -17.62 26.06
C THR A 484 22.79 -18.15 26.83
N ASN A 485 22.28 -17.41 27.83
CA ASN A 485 21.15 -17.83 28.65
C ASN A 485 19.86 -17.97 27.81
N PRO A 486 19.16 -19.12 27.83
CA PRO A 486 17.98 -19.35 27.00
C PRO A 486 16.81 -18.39 27.24
N LEU A 487 16.62 -17.88 28.46
CA LEU A 487 15.56 -16.92 28.80
C LEU A 487 15.90 -15.52 28.28
N MET A 488 17.15 -15.08 28.48
CA MET A 488 17.61 -13.79 27.95
C MET A 488 17.67 -13.80 26.42
N LYS A 489 17.99 -14.95 25.80
CA LYS A 489 17.89 -15.12 24.36
C LYS A 489 16.45 -14.99 23.86
N ALA A 490 15.46 -15.46 24.63
CA ALA A 490 14.04 -15.25 24.30
C ALA A 490 13.61 -13.78 24.48
N TYR A 491 14.13 -13.08 25.49
CA TYR A 491 13.88 -11.66 25.71
C TYR A 491 14.46 -10.77 24.59
N PHE A 492 15.70 -11.03 24.19
CA PHE A 492 16.39 -10.29 23.12
C PHE A 492 16.20 -10.87 21.72
N GLY A 493 15.43 -11.95 21.58
CA GLY A 493 15.13 -12.56 20.28
C GLY A 493 14.46 -11.55 19.36
N ASP A 494 14.89 -11.47 18.11
CA ASP A 494 14.44 -10.48 17.12
C ASP A 494 14.62 -9.00 17.54
N THR A 495 15.51 -8.70 18.50
CA THR A 495 15.85 -7.33 18.89
C THR A 495 17.20 -6.94 18.29
N SER A 496 17.18 -5.87 17.50
CA SER A 496 18.39 -5.34 16.85
C SER A 496 18.71 -3.92 17.32
N ILE A 497 19.99 -3.61 17.47
CA ILE A 497 20.47 -2.25 17.71
C ILE A 497 20.86 -1.66 16.36
N SER A 498 20.13 -0.63 15.93
CA SER A 498 20.41 0.15 14.73
C SER A 498 20.19 1.64 14.98
N LEU A 499 21.00 2.47 14.33
CA LEU A 499 20.87 3.93 14.33
C LEU A 499 20.82 4.42 12.89
N VAL A 500 19.61 4.69 12.40
CA VAL A 500 19.37 5.23 11.06
C VAL A 500 19.26 6.74 11.16
N PHE A 501 20.15 7.50 10.52
CA PHE A 501 20.27 8.94 10.81
C PHE A 501 19.10 9.76 10.28
N SER A 502 18.53 9.38 9.13
CA SER A 502 17.30 10.00 8.62
C SER A 502 16.13 9.87 9.62
N LEU A 503 15.93 8.68 10.21
CA LEU A 503 14.91 8.45 11.24
C LEU A 503 15.27 9.13 12.56
N PHE A 504 16.55 9.15 12.93
CA PHE A 504 17.05 9.82 14.13
C PHE A 504 16.79 11.33 14.09
N ALA A 505 17.04 11.98 12.95
CA ALA A 505 16.77 13.41 12.76
C ALA A 505 15.28 13.73 13.00
N ILE A 506 14.38 12.85 12.57
CA ILE A 506 12.94 13.01 12.80
C ILE A 506 12.56 12.65 14.24
N ALA A 507 13.12 11.59 14.81
CA ALA A 507 12.87 11.18 16.19
C ALA A 507 13.23 12.29 17.20
N LEU A 508 14.28 13.07 16.93
CA LEU A 508 14.65 14.23 17.74
C LEU A 508 13.57 15.33 17.76
N LEU A 509 12.67 15.37 16.77
CA LEU A 509 11.54 16.31 16.70
C LEU A 509 10.32 15.83 17.52
N VAL A 510 10.22 14.53 17.83
CA VAL A 510 9.11 13.92 18.58
C VAL A 510 9.19 14.23 20.08
N GLU A 511 8.04 14.40 20.73
CA GLU A 511 7.96 14.69 22.16
C GLU A 511 8.65 13.65 23.04
N THR A 512 9.31 14.13 24.09
CA THR A 512 10.17 13.32 24.97
C THR A 512 9.41 12.19 25.66
N ASP A 513 8.17 12.44 26.10
CA ASP A 513 7.33 11.44 26.78
C ASP A 513 6.91 10.31 25.84
N ILE A 514 6.70 10.62 24.56
CA ILE A 514 6.34 9.64 23.54
C ILE A 514 7.55 8.77 23.21
N LEU A 515 8.74 9.37 23.01
CA LEU A 515 9.98 8.63 22.78
C LEU A 515 10.27 7.66 23.94
N PHE A 516 10.14 8.14 25.19
CA PHE A 516 10.29 7.30 26.38
C PHE A 516 9.27 6.16 26.39
N SER A 517 8.00 6.46 26.10
CA SER A 517 6.93 5.46 26.09
C SER A 517 7.17 4.38 25.04
N ILE A 518 7.56 4.73 23.81
CA ILE A 518 7.88 3.76 22.74
C ILE A 518 9.00 2.82 23.18
N TRP A 519 10.09 3.38 23.69
CA TRP A 519 11.23 2.60 24.17
C TRP A 519 10.86 1.69 25.35
N ALA A 520 10.24 2.23 26.40
CA ALA A 520 9.93 1.50 27.61
C ALA A 520 8.88 0.41 27.37
N THR A 521 7.79 0.72 26.67
CA THR A 521 6.72 -0.26 26.38
C THR A 521 7.19 -1.37 25.45
N PHE A 522 8.10 -1.10 24.51
CA PHE A 522 8.74 -2.14 23.71
C PHE A 522 9.49 -3.15 24.60
N LEU A 523 10.35 -2.67 25.49
CA LEU A 523 11.09 -3.53 26.43
C LEU A 523 10.17 -4.29 27.39
N LEU A 524 9.06 -3.66 27.83
CA LEU A 524 8.03 -4.33 28.63
C LEU A 524 7.30 -5.41 27.82
N PHE A 525 6.97 -5.15 26.55
CA PHE A 525 6.34 -6.15 25.68
C PHE A 525 7.26 -7.36 25.47
N LYS A 526 8.58 -7.16 25.32
CA LYS A 526 9.54 -8.27 25.22
C LYS A 526 9.57 -9.18 26.46
N LEU A 527 9.12 -8.73 27.63
CA LEU A 527 8.96 -9.59 28.81
C LEU A 527 7.96 -10.72 28.56
N THR A 528 6.98 -10.52 27.69
CA THR A 528 6.04 -11.60 27.31
C THR A 528 6.78 -12.79 26.68
N GLY A 529 7.80 -12.55 25.85
CA GLY A 529 8.63 -13.62 25.28
C GLY A 529 9.46 -14.36 26.34
N LEU A 530 9.98 -13.62 27.33
CA LEU A 530 10.69 -14.21 28.47
C LEU A 530 9.75 -15.07 29.32
N PHE A 531 8.58 -14.56 29.69
CA PHE A 531 7.57 -15.28 30.45
C PHE A 531 7.00 -16.47 29.66
N GLY A 532 6.88 -16.33 28.34
CA GLY A 532 6.49 -17.40 27.42
C GLY A 532 7.35 -18.64 27.59
N LYS A 533 8.67 -18.44 27.69
CA LYS A 533 9.65 -19.51 27.90
C LYS A 533 9.73 -19.95 29.38
N ALA A 534 9.73 -19.01 30.32
CA ALA A 534 9.87 -19.31 31.75
C ALA A 534 8.67 -20.12 32.32
N PHE A 535 7.45 -19.81 31.88
CA PHE A 535 6.22 -20.46 32.34
C PHE A 535 5.64 -21.48 31.34
N ASN A 536 6.38 -21.79 30.27
CA ASN A 536 5.93 -22.66 29.18
C ASN A 536 4.56 -22.25 28.59
N TRP A 537 4.32 -20.94 28.46
CA TRP A 537 3.14 -20.43 27.75
C TRP A 537 3.28 -20.50 26.23
N ASN A 538 4.50 -20.74 25.72
CA ASN A 538 4.74 -21.03 24.31
C ASN A 538 3.99 -22.28 23.79
N LYS A 539 3.44 -23.12 24.68
CA LYS A 539 2.52 -24.20 24.32
C LYS A 539 1.24 -23.70 23.64
N PHE A 540 0.85 -22.45 23.89
CA PHE A 540 -0.29 -21.83 23.21
C PHE A 540 0.17 -21.34 21.84
N VAL A 541 -0.47 -21.88 20.79
CA VAL A 541 -0.13 -21.56 19.40
C VAL A 541 -0.21 -20.05 19.18
N GLY A 542 0.88 -19.48 18.68
CA GLY A 542 0.99 -18.07 18.34
C GLY A 542 1.29 -17.12 19.52
N TYR A 543 1.45 -17.61 20.76
CA TYR A 543 1.81 -16.76 21.91
C TYR A 543 3.13 -15.99 21.63
N PRO A 544 3.23 -14.68 21.93
CA PRO A 544 2.29 -13.84 22.69
C PRO A 544 1.20 -13.16 21.85
N TRP A 545 0.89 -13.65 20.64
CA TRP A 545 -0.13 -13.10 19.74
C TRP A 545 0.12 -11.64 19.37
N GLU A 546 1.38 -11.32 19.11
CA GLU A 546 1.84 -9.95 18.85
C GLU A 546 1.05 -9.23 17.75
N TRP A 547 0.73 -9.91 16.65
CA TRP A 547 0.05 -9.33 15.50
C TRP A 547 -1.41 -8.98 15.78
N THR A 548 -2.12 -9.85 16.50
CA THR A 548 -3.52 -9.60 16.89
C THR A 548 -3.62 -8.62 18.04
N GLN A 549 -2.65 -8.63 18.96
CA GLN A 549 -2.52 -7.57 19.95
C GLN A 549 -2.29 -6.20 19.29
N ALA A 550 -1.47 -6.11 18.24
CA ALA A 550 -1.29 -4.88 17.47
C ALA A 550 -2.61 -4.38 16.87
N ILE A 551 -3.37 -5.26 16.22
CA ILE A 551 -4.71 -4.96 15.68
C ILE A 551 -5.62 -4.44 16.78
N GLY A 552 -5.68 -5.16 17.90
CA GLY A 552 -6.45 -4.78 19.08
C GLY A 552 -6.05 -3.44 19.67
N ALA A 553 -4.75 -3.15 19.72
CA ALA A 553 -4.23 -1.89 20.25
C ALA A 553 -4.63 -0.70 19.36
N PHE A 554 -4.55 -0.85 18.03
CA PHE A 554 -5.02 0.17 17.09
C PHE A 554 -6.52 0.43 17.19
N ILE A 555 -7.33 -0.62 17.31
CA ILE A 555 -8.80 -0.50 17.51
C ILE A 555 -9.09 0.14 18.88
N GLY A 556 -8.43 -0.31 19.94
CA GLY A 556 -8.57 0.24 21.29
C GLY A 556 -8.22 1.72 21.35
N TYR A 557 -7.15 2.13 20.67
CA TYR A 557 -6.76 3.54 20.58
C TYR A 557 -7.76 4.37 19.76
N ALA A 558 -8.37 3.80 18.71
CA ALA A 558 -9.48 4.45 17.99
C ALA A 558 -10.66 4.72 18.93
N ILE A 559 -11.05 3.71 19.73
CA ILE A 559 -12.14 3.83 20.71
C ILE A 559 -11.82 4.92 21.74
N VAL A 560 -10.61 4.91 22.31
CA VAL A 560 -10.16 5.94 23.26
C VAL A 560 -10.23 7.34 22.64
N ALA A 561 -9.81 7.49 21.38
CA ALA A 561 -9.88 8.76 20.67
C ALA A 561 -11.31 9.25 20.43
N LEU A 562 -12.23 8.36 20.05
CA LEU A 562 -13.64 8.70 19.86
C LEU A 562 -14.31 9.08 21.19
N VAL A 563 -13.99 8.36 22.28
CA VAL A 563 -14.48 8.67 23.63
C VAL A 563 -13.97 10.04 24.08
N ALA A 564 -12.70 10.36 23.83
CA ALA A 564 -12.13 11.69 24.13
C ALA A 564 -12.84 12.80 23.33
N ALA A 565 -13.16 12.54 22.06
CA ALA A 565 -13.80 13.49 21.15
C ALA A 565 -15.33 13.58 21.28
N ARG A 566 -15.98 12.80 22.16
CA ARG A 566 -17.46 12.67 22.23
C ARG A 566 -18.21 14.01 22.33
N ARG A 567 -17.67 14.99 23.05
CA ARG A 567 -18.27 16.34 23.20
C ARG A 567 -18.16 17.14 21.90
N HIS A 568 -17.04 17.03 21.21
CA HIS A 568 -16.84 17.66 19.90
C HIS A 568 -17.76 17.05 18.84
N LEU A 569 -17.85 15.72 18.79
CA LEU A 569 -18.74 15.00 17.88
C LEU A 569 -20.23 15.34 18.15
N ALA A 570 -20.63 15.48 19.43
CA ALA A 570 -21.98 15.91 19.79
C ALA A 570 -22.30 17.33 19.28
N ARG A 571 -21.34 18.27 19.36
CA ARG A 571 -21.49 19.62 18.80
C ARG A 571 -21.59 19.62 17.28
N ILE A 572 -20.79 18.80 16.59
CA ILE A 572 -20.93 18.61 15.15
C ILE A 572 -22.33 18.10 14.81
N TRP A 573 -22.85 17.12 15.56
CA TRP A 573 -24.20 16.61 15.33
C TRP A 573 -25.30 17.67 15.57
N ALA A 574 -25.15 18.49 16.62
CA ALA A 574 -26.03 19.64 16.86
C ALA A 574 -25.98 20.65 15.71
N HIS A 575 -24.81 20.86 15.11
CA HIS A 575 -24.63 21.71 13.94
C HIS A 575 -25.28 21.16 12.68
N LEU A 576 -25.12 19.87 12.41
CA LEU A 576 -25.74 19.21 11.26
C LEU A 576 -27.27 19.26 11.32
N THR A 577 -27.84 19.14 12.53
CA THR A 577 -29.28 19.23 12.78
C THR A 577 -29.80 20.66 12.92
N GLY A 578 -28.94 21.68 12.76
CA GLY A 578 -29.32 23.09 12.82
C GLY A 578 -29.58 23.65 14.22
N ARG A 579 -29.25 22.89 15.28
CA ARG A 579 -29.45 23.29 16.68
C ARG A 579 -28.38 24.24 17.20
N GLU A 580 -27.15 24.13 16.70
CA GLU A 580 -26.01 24.97 17.12
C GLU A 580 -25.16 25.39 15.91
N PRO A 581 -24.99 26.68 15.61
CA PRO A 581 -24.13 27.10 14.51
C PRO A 581 -22.65 26.93 14.86
N LEU A 582 -21.91 26.22 14.01
CA LEU A 582 -20.45 26.13 14.03
C LEU A 582 -19.94 26.69 12.70
N ASP A 583 -18.90 27.53 12.75
CA ASP A 583 -18.25 28.03 11.54
C ASP A 583 -17.27 26.99 11.00
N ASP A 584 -17.54 26.40 9.83
CA ASP A 584 -16.68 25.45 9.13
C ASP A 584 -16.06 26.01 7.83
N SER A 585 -16.11 27.34 7.64
CA SER A 585 -15.66 28.01 6.40
C SER A 585 -14.17 27.82 6.08
N GLY A 586 -13.33 27.62 7.11
CA GLY A 586 -11.88 27.40 6.97
C GLY A 586 -11.47 25.95 6.70
N GLU A 587 -12.41 25.00 6.63
CA GLU A 587 -12.12 23.61 6.29
C GLU A 587 -12.05 23.38 4.76
N ILE A 588 -11.48 22.27 4.32
CA ILE A 588 -11.44 21.93 2.88
C ILE A 588 -12.86 21.75 2.32
N VAL A 589 -13.73 21.13 3.11
CA VAL A 589 -15.15 20.93 2.83
C VAL A 589 -15.95 21.15 4.11
N SER A 590 -17.24 21.46 3.98
CA SER A 590 -18.13 21.61 5.14
C SER A 590 -18.29 20.29 5.91
N TYR A 591 -18.65 20.36 7.18
CA TYR A 591 -18.90 19.17 8.01
C TYR A 591 -20.02 18.29 7.45
N ARG A 592 -21.04 18.89 6.82
CA ARG A 592 -22.10 18.15 6.10
C ARG A 592 -21.51 17.30 4.97
N THR A 593 -20.63 17.90 4.17
CA THR A 593 -19.97 17.20 3.07
C THR A 593 -19.04 16.12 3.59
N ALA A 594 -18.31 16.37 4.70
CA ALA A 594 -17.44 15.37 5.32
C ALA A 594 -18.22 14.12 5.79
N VAL A 595 -19.42 14.29 6.36
CA VAL A 595 -20.29 13.14 6.70
C VAL A 595 -20.77 12.41 5.44
N LEU A 596 -21.17 13.15 4.39
CA LEU A 596 -21.54 12.55 3.10
C LEU A 596 -20.37 11.81 2.44
N MET A 597 -19.12 12.25 2.64
CA MET A 597 -17.93 11.56 2.17
C MET A 597 -17.73 10.21 2.89
N ILE A 598 -17.98 10.15 4.20
CA ILE A 598 -17.93 8.89 4.96
C ILE A 598 -19.05 7.95 4.50
N LEU A 599 -20.29 8.44 4.40
CA LEU A 599 -21.41 7.63 3.95
C LEU A 599 -21.25 7.16 2.49
N GLY A 600 -20.75 8.05 1.62
CA GLY A 600 -20.42 7.73 0.23
C GLY A 600 -19.30 6.70 0.14
N SER A 601 -18.28 6.80 0.99
CA SER A 601 -17.21 5.78 1.10
C SER A 601 -17.78 4.41 1.45
N LEU A 602 -18.65 4.32 2.47
CA LEU A 602 -19.29 3.07 2.87
C LEU A 602 -20.20 2.50 1.76
N ALA A 603 -20.98 3.35 1.09
CA ALA A 603 -21.82 2.93 -0.02
C ALA A 603 -21.00 2.41 -1.21
N LEU A 604 -19.88 3.08 -1.54
CA LEU A 604 -18.95 2.64 -2.58
C LEU A 604 -18.27 1.32 -2.20
N ILE A 605 -17.87 1.13 -0.94
CA ILE A 605 -17.32 -0.14 -0.44
C ILE A 605 -18.34 -1.26 -0.64
N ILE A 606 -19.59 -1.08 -0.23
CA ILE A 606 -20.66 -2.07 -0.40
C ILE A 606 -20.88 -2.38 -1.87
N GLY A 607 -21.04 -1.35 -2.71
CA GLY A 607 -21.26 -1.51 -4.15
C GLY A 607 -20.10 -2.23 -4.83
N TRP A 608 -18.87 -1.87 -4.46
CA TRP A 608 -17.65 -2.52 -4.94
C TRP A 608 -17.60 -3.98 -4.51
N GLY A 609 -17.92 -4.30 -3.25
CA GLY A 609 -17.92 -5.67 -2.74
C GLY A 609 -18.95 -6.58 -3.41
N VAL A 610 -20.14 -6.05 -3.73
CA VAL A 610 -21.15 -6.78 -4.50
C VAL A 610 -20.69 -6.99 -5.94
N TRP A 611 -20.18 -5.95 -6.58
CA TRP A 611 -19.69 -6.02 -7.94
C TRP A 611 -18.51 -6.99 -8.10
N THR A 612 -17.55 -6.97 -7.15
CA THR A 612 -16.37 -7.84 -7.15
C THR A 612 -16.63 -9.27 -6.69
N ARG A 613 -17.86 -9.60 -6.27
CA ARG A 613 -18.25 -10.88 -5.65
C ARG A 613 -17.60 -11.15 -4.29
N MET A 614 -16.88 -10.19 -3.70
CA MET A 614 -16.40 -10.28 -2.32
C MET A 614 -17.57 -10.43 -1.33
N GLY A 615 -18.75 -9.89 -1.68
CA GLY A 615 -19.92 -9.85 -0.82
C GLY A 615 -19.93 -8.59 0.05
N TRP A 616 -21.12 -8.06 0.31
CA TRP A 616 -21.29 -6.79 1.03
C TRP A 616 -20.83 -6.87 2.50
N ILE A 617 -21.05 -8.01 3.17
CA ILE A 617 -20.63 -8.22 4.57
C ILE A 617 -19.11 -8.22 4.69
N ALA A 618 -18.45 -9.08 3.91
CA ALA A 618 -16.99 -9.19 3.90
C ALA A 618 -16.33 -7.85 3.57
N SER A 619 -16.84 -7.17 2.54
CA SER A 619 -16.34 -5.86 2.11
C SER A 619 -16.52 -4.80 3.20
N LEU A 620 -17.72 -4.70 3.79
CA LEU A 620 -17.99 -3.74 4.85
C LEU A 620 -17.10 -4.00 6.07
N LEU A 621 -16.94 -5.26 6.50
CA LEU A 621 -16.12 -5.60 7.67
C LEU A 621 -14.64 -5.27 7.44
N PHE A 622 -14.07 -5.70 6.31
CA PHE A 622 -12.64 -5.52 6.05
C PHE A 622 -12.26 -4.07 5.77
N PHE A 623 -12.99 -3.38 4.89
CA PHE A 623 -12.65 -2.00 4.55
C PHE A 623 -13.07 -1.00 5.64
N SER A 624 -14.09 -1.30 6.46
CA SER A 624 -14.36 -0.48 7.66
C SER A 624 -13.27 -0.65 8.71
N PHE A 625 -12.73 -1.86 8.88
CA PHE A 625 -11.52 -2.07 9.69
C PHE A 625 -10.37 -1.21 9.17
N MET A 626 -10.13 -1.17 7.87
CA MET A 626 -9.13 -0.28 7.29
C MET A 626 -9.42 1.21 7.54
N LEU A 627 -10.69 1.64 7.47
CA LEU A 627 -11.07 3.01 7.84
C LEU A 627 -10.72 3.33 9.31
N VAL A 628 -10.93 2.38 10.22
CA VAL A 628 -10.53 2.51 11.64
C VAL A 628 -9.00 2.59 11.76
N ILE A 629 -8.25 1.75 11.06
CA ILE A 629 -6.77 1.82 11.06
C ILE A 629 -6.26 3.14 10.48
N GLY A 630 -6.86 3.64 9.40
CA GLY A 630 -6.49 4.94 8.82
C GLY A 630 -6.84 6.13 9.72
N PHE A 631 -7.96 6.07 10.45
CA PHE A 631 -8.32 7.04 11.48
C PHE A 631 -7.29 7.04 12.62
N THR A 632 -6.99 5.86 13.18
CA THR A 632 -5.95 5.72 14.21
C THR A 632 -4.61 6.19 13.67
N SER A 633 -4.27 5.85 12.43
CA SER A 633 -3.02 6.26 11.80
C SER A 633 -2.90 7.79 11.75
N SER A 634 -3.98 8.47 11.37
CA SER A 634 -4.06 9.93 11.35
C SER A 634 -3.82 10.56 12.72
N LYS A 635 -4.44 9.99 13.77
CA LYS A 635 -4.21 10.44 15.15
C LYS A 635 -2.77 10.20 15.61
N VAL A 636 -2.25 8.99 15.41
CA VAL A 636 -0.88 8.63 15.81
C VAL A 636 0.15 9.56 15.17
N ARG A 637 -0.01 9.90 13.89
CA ARG A 637 0.92 10.82 13.22
C ARG A 637 0.72 12.28 13.61
N ALA A 638 -0.50 12.72 13.87
CA ALA A 638 -0.73 14.06 14.39
C ALA A 638 -0.03 14.26 15.76
N GLU A 639 -0.09 13.26 16.63
CA GLU A 639 0.49 13.29 17.98
C GLU A 639 2.00 13.08 17.97
N ALA A 640 2.49 12.04 17.27
CA ALA A 640 3.86 11.54 17.44
C ALA A 640 4.73 11.58 16.17
N GLY A 641 4.14 11.81 14.99
CA GLY A 641 4.87 11.90 13.72
C GLY A 641 5.72 10.68 13.37
N MET A 642 5.10 9.50 13.25
CA MET A 642 5.81 8.25 12.95
C MET A 642 6.55 8.30 11.58
N PRO A 643 7.88 8.11 11.55
CA PRO A 643 8.70 8.40 10.37
C PRO A 643 8.89 7.24 9.39
N PHE A 644 8.38 6.03 9.67
CA PHE A 644 8.69 4.85 8.86
C PHE A 644 7.48 3.94 8.73
N GLY A 645 7.21 3.41 7.52
CA GLY A 645 5.95 2.77 7.11
C GLY A 645 5.46 1.55 7.89
N TYR A 646 6.34 0.76 8.53
CA TYR A 646 5.96 -0.52 9.15
C TYR A 646 5.55 -0.42 10.64
N TRP A 647 4.76 0.60 10.97
CA TRP A 647 4.26 0.86 12.33
C TRP A 647 2.78 0.50 12.52
N VAL A 648 2.07 0.23 11.42
CA VAL A 648 0.68 -0.25 11.40
C VAL A 648 0.60 -1.78 11.52
N PRO A 649 -0.58 -2.37 11.83
CA PRO A 649 -0.71 -3.82 11.96
C PRO A 649 -0.44 -4.57 10.64
N TYR A 650 0.75 -5.17 10.55
CA TYR A 650 1.29 -5.82 9.36
C TYR A 650 0.42 -6.97 8.84
N TRP A 651 -0.03 -7.87 9.72
CA TRP A 651 -0.81 -9.06 9.37
C TRP A 651 -2.31 -8.84 9.52
N SER A 652 -2.88 -7.95 8.72
CA SER A 652 -4.32 -7.61 8.81
C SER A 652 -5.28 -8.78 8.54
N MET A 653 -4.85 -9.86 7.89
CA MET A 653 -5.69 -11.06 7.72
C MET A 653 -6.01 -11.77 9.05
N SER A 654 -5.22 -11.53 10.10
CA SER A 654 -5.56 -11.97 11.46
C SER A 654 -6.86 -11.35 11.97
N PHE A 655 -7.22 -10.13 11.54
CA PHE A 655 -8.53 -9.56 11.83
C PHE A 655 -9.65 -10.37 11.18
N VAL A 656 -9.48 -10.76 9.91
CA VAL A 656 -10.45 -11.60 9.18
C VAL A 656 -10.63 -12.95 9.87
N ALA A 657 -9.54 -13.56 10.34
CA ALA A 657 -9.59 -14.80 11.12
C ALA A 657 -10.28 -14.62 12.49
N ALA A 658 -10.09 -13.47 13.16
CA ALA A 658 -10.76 -13.15 14.43
C ALA A 658 -12.29 -12.99 14.29
N ILE A 659 -12.78 -12.62 13.11
CA ILE A 659 -14.22 -12.40 12.84
C ILE A 659 -14.87 -13.53 12.04
N GLY A 660 -14.22 -14.70 11.95
CA GLY A 660 -14.82 -15.92 11.41
C GLY A 660 -14.19 -16.47 10.14
N GLY A 661 -13.19 -15.81 9.58
CA GLY A 661 -12.43 -16.29 8.42
C GLY A 661 -13.30 -16.59 7.20
N MET A 662 -12.99 -17.69 6.51
CA MET A 662 -13.70 -18.11 5.29
C MET A 662 -15.16 -18.47 5.51
N ALA A 663 -15.59 -18.84 6.71
CA ALA A 663 -17.00 -19.13 7.00
C ALA A 663 -17.87 -17.87 6.88
N VAL A 664 -17.33 -16.70 7.21
CA VAL A 664 -18.04 -15.39 7.11
C VAL A 664 -17.75 -14.70 5.79
N PHE A 665 -16.49 -14.76 5.32
CA PHE A 665 -16.06 -14.03 4.12
C PHE A 665 -16.32 -14.79 2.82
N GLY A 666 -16.54 -16.11 2.88
CA GLY A 666 -16.47 -16.96 1.69
C GLY A 666 -15.05 -17.04 1.12
N THR A 667 -14.85 -17.92 0.13
CA THR A 667 -13.54 -18.08 -0.51
C THR A 667 -13.15 -16.85 -1.32
N THR A 668 -14.06 -16.33 -2.15
CA THR A 668 -13.86 -15.08 -2.90
C THR A 668 -13.57 -13.89 -1.99
N GLY A 669 -14.36 -13.70 -0.94
CA GLY A 669 -14.17 -12.55 -0.06
C GLY A 669 -12.86 -12.61 0.72
N MET A 670 -12.45 -13.81 1.16
CA MET A 670 -11.16 -14.03 1.79
C MET A 670 -10.00 -13.78 0.83
N LEU A 671 -10.13 -14.21 -0.44
CA LEU A 671 -9.08 -14.03 -1.43
C LEU A 671 -8.87 -12.55 -1.78
N VAL A 672 -9.97 -11.83 -2.03
CA VAL A 672 -9.94 -10.39 -2.31
C VAL A 672 -9.37 -9.61 -1.12
N ALA A 673 -9.78 -9.96 0.12
CA ALA A 673 -9.20 -9.37 1.32
C ALA A 673 -7.69 -9.66 1.44
N THR A 674 -7.23 -10.84 1.04
CA THR A 674 -5.80 -11.21 1.03
C THR A 674 -5.02 -10.34 0.04
N ILE A 675 -5.54 -10.14 -1.18
CA ILE A 675 -4.89 -9.27 -2.19
C ILE A 675 -4.83 -7.83 -1.65
N ALA A 676 -5.95 -7.31 -1.15
CA ALA A 676 -6.03 -5.95 -0.60
C ALA A 676 -5.10 -5.77 0.60
N SER A 677 -5.06 -6.73 1.54
CA SER A 677 -4.17 -6.66 2.70
C SER A 677 -2.70 -6.66 2.30
N GLY A 678 -2.34 -7.39 1.25
CA GLY A 678 -0.95 -7.59 0.80
C GLY A 678 -0.22 -6.33 0.36
N PHE A 679 -0.93 -5.29 -0.06
CA PHE A 679 -0.32 -3.99 -0.37
C PHE A 679 -0.83 -2.86 0.54
N MET A 680 -2.10 -2.87 0.94
CA MET A 680 -2.67 -1.77 1.71
C MET A 680 -2.33 -1.80 3.21
N CYS A 681 -2.02 -2.96 3.78
CA CYS A 681 -1.82 -3.11 5.23
C CYS A 681 -0.38 -3.39 5.66
N VAL A 682 0.50 -3.68 4.70
CA VAL A 682 1.85 -4.19 5.01
C VAL A 682 2.83 -3.06 5.32
N ALA A 683 2.78 -1.97 4.56
CA ALA A 683 3.78 -0.91 4.59
C ALA A 683 3.13 0.48 4.64
N CYS A 684 3.35 1.32 3.61
CA CYS A 684 3.15 2.76 3.69
C CYS A 684 1.79 3.29 3.19
N PHE A 685 0.86 2.44 2.72
CA PHE A 685 -0.46 2.90 2.23
C PHE A 685 -1.22 3.73 3.26
N PHE A 686 -1.16 3.34 4.54
CA PHE A 686 -1.79 4.09 5.63
C PHE A 686 -1.12 5.44 5.96
N PHE A 687 -0.10 5.88 5.21
CA PHE A 687 0.36 7.27 5.24
C PHE A 687 -0.55 8.24 4.49
N ILE A 688 -1.40 7.74 3.59
CA ILE A 688 -2.33 8.58 2.82
C ILE A 688 -3.28 9.32 3.77
N ALA A 689 -3.86 8.62 4.75
CA ALA A 689 -4.78 9.22 5.73
C ALA A 689 -4.13 10.36 6.55
N PRO A 690 -3.00 10.16 7.27
CA PRO A 690 -2.36 11.21 8.05
C PRO A 690 -1.86 12.40 7.21
N VAL A 691 -1.38 12.15 5.98
CA VAL A 691 -0.95 13.24 5.08
C VAL A 691 -2.08 14.22 4.81
N GLN A 692 -3.34 13.76 4.74
CA GLN A 692 -4.48 14.65 4.54
C GLN A 692 -4.60 15.69 5.65
N VAL A 693 -4.58 15.26 6.92
CA VAL A 693 -4.70 16.18 8.08
C VAL A 693 -3.44 17.02 8.28
N GLU A 694 -2.26 16.45 8.03
CA GLU A 694 -0.98 17.17 8.08
C GLU A 694 -0.96 18.33 7.07
N MET A 695 -1.41 18.08 5.83
CA MET A 695 -1.44 19.11 4.78
C MET A 695 -2.55 20.14 4.99
N MET A 696 -3.70 19.77 5.56
CA MET A 696 -4.70 20.73 6.01
C MET A 696 -4.09 21.73 7.00
N GLU A 697 -3.33 21.23 7.98
CA GLU A 697 -2.71 22.06 9.01
C GLU A 697 -1.50 22.85 8.49
N LEU A 698 -0.73 22.28 7.56
CA LEU A 698 0.37 22.99 6.91
C LEU A 698 -0.15 24.13 6.03
N GLY A 699 -1.20 23.87 5.23
CA GLY A 699 -1.86 24.86 4.38
C GLY A 699 -2.41 26.02 5.21
N ARG A 700 -3.05 25.73 6.35
CA ARG A 700 -3.53 26.74 7.30
C ARG A 700 -2.40 27.63 7.82
N HIS A 701 -1.25 27.04 8.19
CA HIS A 701 -0.10 27.79 8.69
C HIS A 701 0.42 28.82 7.68
N PHE A 702 0.47 28.45 6.39
CA PHE A 702 0.91 29.31 5.29
C PHE A 702 -0.23 30.09 4.62
N LYS A 703 -1.45 30.03 5.17
CA LYS A 703 -2.64 30.71 4.64
C LYS A 703 -2.94 30.35 3.17
N VAL A 704 -2.66 29.11 2.79
CA VAL A 704 -3.05 28.55 1.51
C VAL A 704 -4.55 28.23 1.55
N ARG A 705 -5.26 28.57 0.47
CA ARG A 705 -6.68 28.26 0.33
C ARG A 705 -6.94 26.76 0.55
N ALA A 706 -7.81 26.41 1.51
CA ALA A 706 -8.04 25.03 1.93
C ALA A 706 -8.49 24.10 0.77
N LYS A 707 -9.31 24.62 -0.14
CA LYS A 707 -9.76 23.88 -1.34
C LYS A 707 -8.59 23.45 -2.22
N ASP A 708 -7.58 24.31 -2.40
CA ASP A 708 -6.42 24.03 -3.25
C ASP A 708 -5.59 22.89 -2.66
N ILE A 709 -5.44 22.83 -1.32
CA ILE A 709 -4.83 21.68 -0.64
C ILE A 709 -5.61 20.39 -0.94
N GLY A 710 -6.94 20.43 -0.85
CA GLY A 710 -7.79 19.30 -1.21
C GLY A 710 -7.56 18.82 -2.64
N HIS A 711 -7.42 19.74 -3.60
CA HIS A 711 -7.14 19.42 -5.00
C HIS A 711 -5.75 18.80 -5.17
N GLY A 712 -4.75 19.28 -4.40
CA GLY A 712 -3.41 18.72 -4.38
C GLY A 712 -3.39 17.28 -3.86
N LEU A 713 -4.15 16.99 -2.81
CA LEU A 713 -4.28 15.64 -2.26
C LEU A 713 -4.93 14.67 -3.27
N TRP A 714 -5.98 15.10 -3.98
CA TRP A 714 -6.60 14.30 -5.06
C TRP A 714 -5.67 14.11 -6.26
N LEU A 715 -4.95 15.15 -6.66
CA LEU A 715 -3.94 15.07 -7.72
C LEU A 715 -2.83 14.07 -7.34
N GLY A 716 -2.42 14.05 -6.08
CA GLY A 716 -1.46 13.08 -5.56
C GLY A 716 -1.98 11.64 -5.60
N LEU A 717 -3.25 11.42 -5.25
CA LEU A 717 -3.89 10.09 -5.34
C LEU A 717 -3.89 9.58 -6.78
N LEU A 718 -4.40 10.38 -7.72
CA LEU A 718 -4.49 10.00 -9.12
C LEU A 718 -3.09 9.91 -9.77
N GLY A 719 -2.18 10.82 -9.41
CA GLY A 719 -0.79 10.78 -9.87
C GLY A 719 -0.05 9.53 -9.39
N GLY A 720 -0.19 9.15 -8.11
CA GLY A 720 0.41 7.93 -7.57
C GLY A 720 -0.13 6.67 -8.24
N ILE A 721 -1.44 6.61 -8.52
CA ILE A 721 -2.05 5.48 -9.24
C ILE A 721 -1.59 5.45 -10.70
N PHE A 722 -1.82 6.52 -11.47
CA PHE A 722 -1.60 6.46 -12.92
C PHE A 722 -0.16 6.69 -13.34
N LEU A 723 0.55 7.68 -12.78
CA LEU A 723 1.95 7.94 -13.13
C LEU A 723 2.88 6.93 -12.46
N GLY A 724 2.61 6.56 -11.19
CA GLY A 724 3.33 5.47 -10.52
C GLY A 724 3.22 4.15 -11.29
N GLY A 725 2.01 3.82 -11.75
CA GLY A 725 1.76 2.62 -12.55
C GLY A 725 2.37 2.66 -13.91
N PHE A 726 2.29 3.81 -14.59
CA PHE A 726 2.97 4.02 -15.85
C PHE A 726 4.48 3.80 -15.72
N GLY A 727 5.11 4.35 -14.68
CA GLY A 727 6.52 4.14 -14.38
C GLY A 727 6.85 2.66 -14.19
N LEU A 728 6.16 1.97 -13.27
CA LEU A 728 6.42 0.56 -12.99
C LEU A 728 6.15 -0.34 -14.21
N LEU A 729 5.02 -0.18 -14.88
CA LEU A 729 4.63 -1.03 -16.00
C LEU A 729 5.55 -0.85 -17.21
N CYS A 730 6.01 0.38 -17.51
CA CYS A 730 7.00 0.60 -18.56
C CYS A 730 8.30 -0.17 -18.30
N TRP A 731 8.75 -0.21 -17.06
CA TRP A 731 9.94 -0.97 -16.67
C TRP A 731 9.71 -2.47 -16.71
N ALA A 732 8.59 -2.94 -16.14
CA ALA A 732 8.18 -4.33 -16.11
C ALA A 732 8.09 -4.94 -17.53
N TYR A 733 7.31 -4.33 -18.43
CA TYR A 733 7.19 -4.82 -19.81
C TYR A 733 8.46 -4.58 -20.64
N GLY A 734 9.25 -3.55 -20.29
CA GLY A 734 10.49 -3.22 -21.00
C GLY A 734 11.62 -4.21 -20.75
N PHE A 735 11.86 -4.58 -19.50
CA PHE A 735 12.97 -5.47 -19.10
C PHE A 735 12.53 -6.90 -18.81
N GLY A 736 11.29 -7.12 -18.40
CA GLY A 736 10.84 -8.37 -17.79
C GLY A 736 11.25 -8.45 -16.32
N ALA A 737 10.29 -8.73 -15.44
CA ALA A 737 10.51 -8.82 -14.00
C ALA A 737 11.54 -9.89 -13.62
N ASP A 738 11.63 -10.98 -14.40
CA ASP A 738 12.59 -12.07 -14.17
C ASP A 738 14.04 -11.64 -14.42
N ASN A 739 14.23 -10.55 -15.19
CA ASN A 739 15.54 -9.98 -15.48
C ASN A 739 15.92 -8.83 -14.53
N LEU A 740 15.02 -8.44 -13.61
CA LEU A 740 15.30 -7.39 -12.64
C LEU A 740 16.14 -7.94 -11.48
N ALA A 741 17.03 -7.10 -10.94
CA ALA A 741 17.80 -7.47 -9.74
C ALA A 741 16.90 -7.76 -8.52
N THR A 742 15.72 -7.14 -8.47
CA THR A 742 14.76 -7.25 -7.36
C THR A 742 13.49 -7.96 -7.81
N ILE A 743 13.47 -9.28 -7.65
CA ILE A 743 12.38 -10.17 -8.12
C ILE A 743 11.29 -10.37 -7.07
N TRP A 744 11.60 -10.21 -5.77
CA TRP A 744 10.67 -10.51 -4.67
C TRP A 744 9.27 -9.87 -4.80
N PRO A 745 9.08 -8.65 -5.35
CA PRO A 745 7.76 -8.05 -5.45
C PRO A 745 6.88 -8.71 -6.51
N TYR A 746 7.48 -9.44 -7.45
CA TYR A 746 6.81 -10.23 -8.48
C TYR A 746 6.62 -11.69 -8.04
N GLY A 747 7.49 -12.20 -7.15
CA GLY A 747 7.41 -13.52 -6.54
C GLY A 747 6.58 -13.57 -5.23
N GLN A 748 5.38 -13.00 -5.22
CA GLN A 748 4.55 -12.91 -4.00
C GLN A 748 3.63 -14.10 -3.72
N ASN A 749 3.82 -15.22 -4.43
CA ASN A 749 2.98 -16.41 -4.28
C ASN A 749 2.93 -16.96 -2.84
N TRP A 750 4.00 -16.76 -2.07
CA TRP A 750 4.08 -17.13 -0.66
C TRP A 750 3.05 -16.42 0.22
N TYR A 751 2.59 -15.22 -0.17
CA TYR A 751 1.64 -14.43 0.60
C TYR A 751 0.24 -15.09 0.64
N PHE A 752 -0.06 -15.98 -0.30
CA PHE A 752 -1.31 -16.74 -0.36
C PHE A 752 -1.28 -18.05 0.45
N ASN A 753 -0.16 -18.42 1.06
CA ASN A 753 -0.08 -19.64 1.87
C ASN A 753 -1.09 -19.66 3.04
N PRO A 754 -1.29 -18.58 3.81
CA PRO A 754 -2.35 -18.54 4.82
C PRO A 754 -3.75 -18.72 4.23
N TYR A 755 -4.03 -18.15 3.06
CA TYR A 755 -5.29 -18.35 2.34
C TYR A 755 -5.49 -19.83 2.00
N ARG A 756 -4.51 -20.47 1.36
CA ARG A 756 -4.56 -21.90 0.99
C ARG A 756 -4.74 -22.80 2.20
N ASN A 757 -4.01 -22.53 3.28
CA ASN A 757 -4.13 -23.27 4.53
C ASN A 757 -5.54 -23.16 5.13
N ALA A 758 -6.11 -21.95 5.10
CA ALA A 758 -7.47 -21.73 5.55
C ALA A 758 -8.50 -22.41 4.61
N GLU A 759 -8.21 -22.49 3.30
CA GLU A 759 -9.09 -23.08 2.29
C GLU A 759 -9.14 -24.60 2.49
N MET A 760 -7.98 -25.23 2.69
CA MET A 760 -7.87 -26.63 3.08
C MET A 760 -8.55 -26.91 4.43
N ALA A 761 -8.51 -25.97 5.37
CA ALA A 761 -9.18 -26.13 6.66
C ALA A 761 -10.71 -26.09 6.53
N ILE A 762 -11.26 -25.14 5.76
CA ILE A 762 -12.70 -25.02 5.56
C ILE A 762 -13.25 -26.16 4.69
N ASP A 763 -12.49 -26.64 3.70
CA ASP A 763 -12.88 -27.82 2.92
C ASP A 763 -13.02 -29.07 3.81
N ARG A 764 -12.06 -29.29 4.72
CA ARG A 764 -12.13 -30.39 5.68
C ARG A 764 -13.34 -30.25 6.63
N ALA A 765 -13.62 -29.03 7.08
CA ALA A 765 -14.79 -28.77 7.93
C ALA A 765 -16.10 -29.00 7.16
N PHE A 766 -16.18 -28.56 5.90
CA PHE A 766 -17.33 -28.77 5.02
C PHE A 766 -17.58 -30.25 4.74
N ILE A 767 -16.53 -31.04 4.52
CA ILE A 767 -16.66 -32.49 4.31
C ILE A 767 -17.11 -33.19 5.60
N ALA A 768 -16.63 -32.74 6.77
CA ALA A 768 -16.98 -33.34 8.05
C ALA A 768 -18.43 -33.01 8.47
N ASP A 769 -18.85 -31.75 8.34
CA ASP A 769 -20.22 -31.28 8.62
C ASP A 769 -20.57 -30.08 7.71
N PRO A 770 -21.32 -30.32 6.62
CA PRO A 770 -21.74 -29.26 5.70
C PRO A 770 -22.67 -28.20 6.33
N THR A 771 -23.30 -28.51 7.47
CA THR A 771 -24.32 -27.64 8.10
C THR A 771 -23.71 -26.70 9.13
N ASN A 772 -22.61 -27.10 9.78
CA ASN A 772 -21.96 -26.29 10.81
C ASN A 772 -20.49 -26.00 10.49
N LEU A 773 -20.28 -24.94 9.71
CA LEU A 773 -18.95 -24.50 9.29
C LEU A 773 -18.23 -23.64 10.34
N LEU A 774 -18.95 -23.15 11.35
CA LEU A 774 -18.40 -22.33 12.43
C LEU A 774 -18.05 -23.22 13.62
N THR A 775 -16.83 -23.75 13.61
CA THR A 775 -16.28 -24.39 14.81
C THR A 775 -16.06 -23.34 15.91
N PRO A 776 -16.08 -23.71 17.20
CA PRO A 776 -15.79 -22.76 18.28
C PRO A 776 -14.41 -22.07 18.18
N ALA A 777 -13.44 -22.67 17.48
CA ALA A 777 -12.13 -22.06 17.23
C ALA A 777 -12.15 -20.99 16.13
N THR A 778 -13.15 -21.04 15.25
CA THR A 778 -13.35 -20.12 14.12
C THR A 778 -14.60 -19.27 14.29
N GLU A 779 -15.24 -19.30 15.44
CA GLU A 779 -16.42 -18.49 15.73
C GLU A 779 -16.02 -17.00 15.81
N PRO A 780 -16.80 -16.08 15.21
CA PRO A 780 -16.50 -14.66 15.23
C PRO A 780 -16.42 -14.12 16.66
N LEU A 781 -15.34 -13.39 16.97
CA LEU A 781 -15.15 -12.68 18.24
C LEU A 781 -15.19 -13.58 19.50
N ASN A 782 -15.03 -14.90 19.37
CA ASN A 782 -14.96 -15.80 20.52
C ASN A 782 -13.60 -15.67 21.24
N VAL A 783 -13.50 -14.72 22.17
CA VAL A 783 -12.25 -14.39 22.92
C VAL A 783 -11.69 -15.60 23.69
N VAL A 784 -12.50 -16.61 23.99
CA VAL A 784 -12.07 -17.79 24.75
C VAL A 784 -11.37 -18.81 23.85
N ARG A 785 -12.01 -19.17 22.72
CA ARG A 785 -11.62 -20.30 21.86
C ARG A 785 -10.98 -19.86 20.54
N ASN A 786 -11.34 -18.71 20.00
CA ASN A 786 -10.68 -18.13 18.83
C ASN A 786 -9.43 -17.37 19.28
N VAL A 787 -8.27 -17.91 18.90
CA VAL A 787 -6.95 -17.39 19.28
C VAL A 787 -6.72 -15.98 18.76
N GLU A 788 -7.19 -15.68 17.56
CA GLU A 788 -7.01 -14.37 16.93
C GLU A 788 -7.87 -13.32 17.64
N ALA A 789 -9.13 -13.64 17.93
CA ALA A 789 -10.04 -12.78 18.70
C ALA A 789 -9.52 -12.49 20.12
N LYS A 790 -8.87 -13.50 20.74
CA LYS A 790 -8.23 -13.36 22.05
C LYS A 790 -7.13 -12.30 22.04
N GLY A 791 -6.22 -12.36 21.07
CA GLY A 791 -5.15 -11.38 20.96
C GLY A 791 -5.67 -9.97 20.68
N VAL A 792 -6.69 -9.83 19.84
CA VAL A 792 -7.37 -8.53 19.61
C VAL A 792 -7.97 -7.99 20.91
N ALA A 793 -8.67 -8.81 21.69
CA ALA A 793 -9.25 -8.38 22.97
C ALA A 793 -8.19 -7.95 23.99
N ILE A 794 -7.06 -8.67 24.06
CA ILE A 794 -5.91 -8.28 24.91
C ILE A 794 -5.37 -6.91 24.49
N GLY A 795 -5.16 -6.69 23.18
CA GLY A 795 -4.67 -5.42 22.65
C GLY A 795 -5.59 -4.24 22.99
N VAL A 796 -6.91 -4.41 22.82
CA VAL A 796 -7.93 -3.41 23.19
C VAL A 796 -7.88 -3.14 24.70
N GLY A 797 -7.85 -4.20 25.51
CA GLY A 797 -7.86 -4.12 26.97
C GLY A 797 -6.63 -3.41 27.54
N VAL A 798 -5.43 -3.77 27.09
CA VAL A 798 -4.18 -3.15 27.56
C VAL A 798 -4.10 -1.68 27.15
N THR A 799 -4.50 -1.36 25.91
CA THR A 799 -4.51 0.04 25.44
C THR A 799 -5.51 0.90 26.23
N GLY A 800 -6.71 0.38 26.47
CA GLY A 800 -7.73 1.03 27.29
C GLY A 800 -7.28 1.21 28.74
N LEU A 801 -6.62 0.20 29.31
CA LEU A 801 -6.06 0.26 30.66
C LEU A 801 -4.99 1.35 30.77
N LEU A 802 -4.03 1.41 29.82
CA LEU A 802 -3.01 2.47 29.81
C LEU A 802 -3.64 3.86 29.66
N ALA A 803 -4.67 3.99 28.83
CA ALA A 803 -5.38 5.26 28.67
C ALA A 803 -6.10 5.68 29.96
N LEU A 804 -6.75 4.72 30.64
CA LEU A 804 -7.42 4.93 31.91
C LEU A 804 -6.41 5.33 33.00
N LEU A 805 -5.31 4.57 33.15
CA LEU A 805 -4.28 4.85 34.15
C LEU A 805 -3.67 6.24 33.96
N ARG A 806 -3.40 6.65 32.71
CA ARG A 806 -2.92 8.00 32.41
C ARG A 806 -3.95 9.08 32.71
N SER A 807 -5.25 8.78 32.55
CA SER A 807 -6.31 9.72 32.91
C SER A 807 -6.54 9.86 34.42
N LEU A 808 -6.27 8.81 35.20
CA LEU A 808 -6.45 8.78 36.66
C LEU A 808 -5.22 9.30 37.40
N PHE A 809 -4.02 9.00 36.90
CA PHE A 809 -2.75 9.31 37.55
C PHE A 809 -1.92 10.26 36.69
N MET A 810 -1.87 11.55 37.07
CA MET A 810 -1.11 12.57 36.35
C MET A 810 0.40 12.28 36.25
N TRP A 811 0.95 11.48 37.17
CA TRP A 811 2.37 11.10 37.19
C TRP A 811 2.68 9.84 36.37
N PHE A 812 1.66 9.16 35.83
CA PHE A 812 1.87 7.90 35.12
C PHE A 812 2.65 8.13 33.81
N PRO A 813 3.85 7.55 33.67
CA PRO A 813 4.79 7.99 32.64
C PRO A 813 4.51 7.36 31.26
N LEU A 814 3.76 6.26 31.19
CA LEU A 814 3.55 5.52 29.95
C LEU A 814 2.35 6.06 29.17
N HIS A 815 2.61 6.45 27.92
CA HIS A 815 1.59 6.81 26.95
C HIS A 815 0.99 5.52 26.32
N PRO A 816 -0.35 5.43 26.12
CA PRO A 816 -0.98 4.30 25.44
C PRO A 816 -0.39 4.03 24.06
N LEU A 817 0.03 5.10 23.38
CA LEU A 817 0.68 5.05 22.08
C LEU A 817 1.96 4.20 22.07
N GLY A 818 2.69 4.15 23.19
CA GLY A 818 3.86 3.29 23.31
C GLY A 818 3.51 1.83 23.04
N TYR A 819 2.46 1.32 23.70
CA TYR A 819 2.02 -0.07 23.52
C TYR A 819 1.42 -0.33 22.13
N VAL A 820 0.68 0.63 21.58
CA VAL A 820 0.18 0.57 20.19
C VAL A 820 1.32 0.31 19.19
N LEU A 821 2.49 0.91 19.44
CA LEU A 821 3.67 0.79 18.59
C LEU A 821 4.59 -0.37 19.00
N ALA A 822 4.59 -0.79 20.27
CA ALA A 822 5.51 -1.80 20.81
C ALA A 822 5.46 -3.15 20.07
N THR A 823 4.31 -3.49 19.51
CA THR A 823 4.08 -4.76 18.79
C THR A 823 4.42 -4.69 17.30
N SER A 824 4.72 -3.48 16.78
CA SER A 824 5.00 -3.23 15.36
C SER A 824 6.44 -3.58 14.95
N TYR A 825 6.66 -3.77 13.64
CA TYR A 825 8.02 -3.90 13.07
C TYR A 825 8.87 -2.64 13.27
N PHE A 826 8.22 -1.47 13.28
CA PHE A 826 8.86 -0.19 13.58
C PHE A 826 9.55 -0.24 14.94
N ALA A 827 8.87 -0.62 16.03
CA ALA A 827 9.50 -0.65 17.35
C ALA A 827 10.71 -1.62 17.40
N ARG A 828 10.63 -2.79 16.75
CA ARG A 828 11.75 -3.77 16.71
C ARG A 828 13.03 -3.22 16.09
N THR A 829 12.90 -2.26 15.18
CA THR A 829 14.01 -1.73 14.38
C THR A 829 14.52 -0.40 14.92
N VAL A 830 13.63 0.44 15.47
CA VAL A 830 13.96 1.81 15.89
C VAL A 830 13.99 2.04 17.39
N TRP A 831 13.69 1.05 18.25
CA TRP A 831 13.64 1.26 19.71
C TRP A 831 14.91 1.91 20.26
N PHE A 832 16.08 1.52 19.74
CA PHE A 832 17.37 2.10 20.13
C PHE A 832 17.54 3.53 19.61
N THR A 833 17.12 3.81 18.37
CA THR A 833 17.10 5.18 17.82
C THR A 833 16.21 6.10 18.65
N CYS A 834 15.02 5.63 19.07
CA CYS A 834 14.13 6.35 19.97
C CYS A 834 14.75 6.60 21.34
N PHE A 835 15.48 5.62 21.89
CA PHE A 835 16.21 5.78 23.15
C PHE A 835 17.31 6.84 23.06
N VAL A 836 18.14 6.81 22.02
CA VAL A 836 19.20 7.81 21.81
C VAL A 836 18.59 9.19 21.61
N ALA A 837 17.50 9.30 20.83
CA ALA A 837 16.80 10.57 20.61
C ALA A 837 16.21 11.12 21.91
N TRP A 838 15.60 10.26 22.73
CA TRP A 838 15.12 10.61 24.07
C TRP A 838 16.26 11.13 24.94
N ALA A 839 17.38 10.41 25.02
CA ALA A 839 18.53 10.80 25.83
C ALA A 839 19.09 12.17 25.40
N VAL A 840 19.31 12.38 24.10
CA VAL A 840 19.78 13.66 23.54
C VAL A 840 18.80 14.78 23.87
N ARG A 841 17.50 14.56 23.67
CA ARG A 841 16.48 15.58 23.91
C ARG A 841 16.36 15.94 25.39
N VAL A 842 16.45 14.96 26.30
CA VAL A 842 16.48 15.19 27.75
C VAL A 842 17.71 16.01 28.15
N ILE A 843 18.89 15.68 27.62
CA ILE A 843 20.14 16.39 27.89
C ILE A 843 20.05 17.84 27.40
N VAL A 844 19.64 18.06 26.15
CA VAL A 844 19.49 19.40 25.56
C VAL A 844 18.46 20.22 26.34
N LEU A 845 17.34 19.61 26.72
CA LEU A 845 16.30 20.28 27.51
C LEU A 845 16.82 20.68 28.91
N ARG A 846 17.58 19.80 29.58
CA ARG A 846 18.13 20.07 30.91
C ARG A 846 19.23 21.13 30.92
N ILE A 847 20.10 21.13 29.91
CA ILE A 847 21.22 22.08 29.81
C ILE A 847 20.73 23.46 29.35
N GLY A 848 19.90 23.51 28.31
CA GLY A 848 19.63 24.74 27.57
C GLY A 848 18.17 25.13 27.48
N GLY A 849 17.26 24.39 28.11
CA GLY A 849 15.83 24.67 28.15
C GLY A 849 15.13 24.60 26.78
N ALA A 850 13.90 25.09 26.73
CA ALA A 850 13.08 25.09 25.52
C ALA A 850 13.66 25.95 24.38
N HIS A 851 14.44 26.99 24.71
CA HIS A 851 15.09 27.84 23.72
C HIS A 851 16.10 27.06 22.88
N SER A 852 16.92 26.22 23.52
CA SER A 852 17.94 25.41 22.85
C SER A 852 17.33 24.35 21.94
N ILE A 853 16.16 23.82 22.27
CA ILE A 853 15.41 22.94 21.36
C ILE A 853 14.95 23.73 20.12
N ARG A 854 14.28 24.87 20.32
CA ARG A 854 13.66 25.62 19.22
C ARG A 854 14.68 26.25 18.26
N LYS A 855 15.75 26.84 18.79
CA LYS A 855 16.75 27.59 18.01
C LYS A 855 18.00 26.77 17.67
N GLY A 856 18.28 25.71 18.42
CA GLY A 856 19.41 24.81 18.21
C GLY A 856 19.01 23.49 17.57
N LEU A 857 18.34 22.62 18.35
CA LEU A 857 18.07 21.24 17.94
C LEU A 857 17.21 21.13 16.68
N ILE A 858 16.12 21.89 16.56
CA ILE A 858 15.21 21.82 15.41
C ILE A 858 15.94 22.15 14.09
N PRO A 859 16.62 23.31 13.94
CA PRO A 859 17.38 23.61 12.73
C PRO A 859 18.47 22.58 12.44
N PHE A 860 19.17 22.08 13.47
CA PHE A 860 20.19 21.05 13.31
C PHE A 860 19.62 19.76 12.71
N CYS A 861 18.48 19.29 13.23
CA CYS A 861 17.80 18.09 12.73
C CYS A 861 17.30 18.27 11.30
N VAL A 862 16.76 19.44 10.96
CA VAL A 862 16.37 19.77 9.58
C VAL A 862 17.58 19.71 8.65
N GLY A 863 18.71 20.27 9.07
CA GLY A 863 19.97 20.20 8.33
C GLY A 863 20.46 18.77 8.09
N MET A 864 20.44 17.94 9.14
CA MET A 864 20.79 16.52 9.04
C MET A 864 19.89 15.79 8.03
N PHE A 865 18.57 15.96 8.13
CA PHE A 865 17.64 15.31 7.20
C PHE A 865 17.86 15.78 5.76
N LEU A 866 18.03 17.08 5.52
CA LEU A 866 18.32 17.62 4.19
C LEU A 866 19.64 17.08 3.62
N ALA A 867 20.64 16.84 4.45
CA ALA A 867 21.89 16.20 4.02
C ALA A 867 21.67 14.73 3.63
N CYS A 868 20.86 13.96 4.37
CA CYS A 868 20.47 12.60 3.94
C CYS A 868 19.84 12.64 2.53
N VAL A 869 18.83 13.50 2.31
CA VAL A 869 18.17 13.63 0.99
C VAL A 869 19.15 14.06 -0.11
N THR A 870 20.00 15.06 0.17
CA THR A 870 20.96 15.58 -0.81
C THR A 870 22.04 14.55 -1.14
N SER A 871 22.49 13.77 -0.15
CA SER A 871 23.46 12.70 -0.37
C SER A 871 22.90 11.59 -1.27
N MET A 872 21.60 11.25 -1.15
CA MET A 872 20.97 10.29 -2.06
C MET A 872 20.95 10.81 -3.50
N ILE A 873 20.55 12.07 -3.72
CA ILE A 873 20.59 12.68 -5.05
C ILE A 873 22.02 12.66 -5.62
N LEU A 874 23.01 12.99 -4.81
CA LEU A 874 24.42 13.00 -5.21
C LEU A 874 24.89 11.61 -5.64
N PHE A 875 24.66 10.58 -4.83
CA PHE A 875 25.08 9.22 -5.15
C PHE A 875 24.29 8.59 -6.29
N ASP A 876 23.01 8.94 -6.46
CA ASP A 876 22.22 8.51 -7.61
C ASP A 876 22.75 9.11 -8.92
N ILE A 877 23.14 10.39 -8.94
CA ILE A 877 23.77 11.03 -10.10
C ILE A 877 25.13 10.39 -10.41
N ILE A 878 25.96 10.16 -9.39
CA ILE A 878 27.23 9.45 -9.55
C ILE A 878 26.98 8.04 -10.09
N GLY A 879 25.98 7.33 -9.57
CA GLY A 879 25.62 5.99 -10.00
C GLY A 879 25.16 5.93 -11.46
N LEU A 880 24.34 6.90 -11.90
CA LEU A 880 23.95 7.04 -13.30
C LEU A 880 25.17 7.26 -14.20
N TYR A 881 26.09 8.12 -13.80
CA TYR A 881 27.32 8.38 -14.55
C TYR A 881 28.22 7.13 -14.62
N LEU A 882 28.48 6.48 -13.50
CA LEU A 882 29.30 5.26 -13.43
C LEU A 882 28.72 4.13 -14.29
N ARG A 883 27.39 4.02 -14.40
CA ARG A 883 26.75 3.07 -15.32
C ARG A 883 27.01 3.38 -16.79
N THR A 884 27.13 4.64 -17.19
CA THR A 884 27.53 4.98 -18.57
C THR A 884 28.93 4.47 -18.92
N LEU A 885 29.75 4.23 -17.90
CA LEU A 885 31.09 3.63 -18.01
C LEU A 885 31.08 2.10 -17.86
N GLY A 886 29.91 1.46 -17.70
CA GLY A 886 29.76 0.01 -17.53
C GLY A 886 29.94 -0.50 -16.10
N ILE A 887 30.04 0.38 -15.09
CA ILE A 887 30.17 -0.02 -13.69
C ILE A 887 28.78 -0.35 -13.12
N THR A 888 28.65 -1.54 -12.52
CA THR A 888 27.38 -2.04 -11.98
C THR A 888 27.29 -2.01 -10.45
N ALA A 889 28.42 -2.02 -9.75
CA ALA A 889 28.48 -1.91 -8.30
C ALA A 889 28.35 -0.44 -7.88
N LEU A 890 27.18 -0.05 -7.38
CA LEU A 890 26.86 1.33 -7.01
C LEU A 890 26.48 1.46 -5.54
N TYR A 891 26.96 2.53 -4.90
CA TYR A 891 26.53 2.90 -3.57
C TYR A 891 25.12 3.51 -3.61
N SER A 892 24.19 2.96 -2.84
CA SER A 892 22.82 3.47 -2.78
C SER A 892 22.24 3.55 -1.37
N GLN A 893 23.05 3.42 -0.32
CA GLN A 893 22.55 3.34 1.05
C GLN A 893 22.06 4.69 1.58
N ILE A 894 20.90 4.66 2.24
CA ILE A 894 20.38 5.80 3.00
C ILE A 894 21.24 5.96 4.27
N PRO A 895 21.83 7.14 4.51
CA PRO A 895 22.48 7.44 5.78
C PRO A 895 21.45 7.56 6.93
#